data_AF-A0A2S4KYW3-F1
#
_entry.id   AF-A0A2S4KYW3-F1
#
_cell.length_a   1.000
_cell.length_b   1.000
_cell.length_c   1.000
_cell.angle_alpha   90.00
_cell.angle_beta   90.00
_cell.angle_gamma   90.00
#
_symmetry.space_group_name_H-M   'P 1'
#
loop_
_entity.id
_entity.type
_entity.pdbx_description
1 polymer ?
#
loop_
_entity_poly.entity_id
_entity_poly.type
_entity_poly.pdbx_seq_one_letter_code
_entity_poly.pdbx_strand_id
1 'polypeptide(L)'
;MVWLGRCVLVRTSTLTSARAFSHTSLNRAERARSTLSKIWVPTGGVSVTEGESGHGKLIRAGFLRQAHSGIFQLLPLGLRVQQKIEALLDKHMESIGASRLSLSTITSEDLWRKSGRLEQVSPELFRLTDRKDMPLMLSPTHEEEITTLVAGTLKSYKDLPLRLYQTTRKYRDEMRPRHGLLRSREFTMKDLYTFDTSMESAIETYREVSGAYRAFFADLKLPVLVAEASSGDMGGDQSHEYHLASAVGEDTVATCTSCGYTANDEVAMARPPPRDGQRARGNPTEADFHIWRGITEDRKTLVNAWYPRHSSALADADINVHAVKEAVTELDASINDPLRLLIDALGHEEGDPSAAIRLINVVDSRLASAFGELQGKLPVVPTELGNVSINQSTVTEASTGEALNLLRLADGDGCPRCETGSLEVHRALELGHTFYLGTRYSEPLELSVSLPNSSGGPVPIQMGCYGIGVSRIFGAVAEHKADQRGLSWPRAIAPFEVVIIPTSGVSPDTLGFYDMLASQGSLSPDFDVVLDDRRETFGWKMQDADMIGYPVTVVLGKSWRERGICEVQCRSLALKENVPVDDVPAYLRDLLARLAGVRGASPSTTLRPVANASRADITTMSGERETINLDTLEPQQLAQVKKQLDEELEHLTSSFAQLHGAQNKFKDCLRCVHSRSTASDAHSSVLVPLTNSLYVRGELTDSDSVLVDVGTGFLVEKKLKSAERFYEGKVSELSNNLKELEVIVQRKQANVRAVEEVLRLKLMAAQGSQA
;
A
#
# COMPACT_ATOMS: atom_id res chain seq x y z
N MET A 1 -54.05 23.82 38.16
CA MET A 1 -55.29 24.39 37.61
C MET A 1 -55.91 23.35 36.68
N VAL A 2 -57.06 22.85 37.12
CA VAL A 2 -58.13 22.00 36.55
C VAL A 2 -58.06 21.54 35.07
N TRP A 3 -58.35 20.24 34.92
CA TRP A 3 -58.74 19.46 33.73
C TRP A 3 -59.87 20.07 32.86
N LEU A 4 -59.94 19.67 31.58
CA LEU A 4 -61.14 19.41 30.73
C LEU A 4 -60.60 19.15 29.30
N GLY A 5 -60.83 18.07 28.56
CA GLY A 5 -61.90 17.09 28.54
C GLY A 5 -62.93 17.42 27.44
N ARG A 6 -62.69 17.02 26.17
CA ARG A 6 -63.69 16.39 25.26
C ARG A 6 -63.20 16.15 23.82
N CYS A 7 -63.56 14.97 23.33
CA CYS A 7 -63.49 14.48 21.96
C CYS A 7 -64.27 15.34 20.96
N VAL A 8 -63.74 15.48 19.76
CA VAL A 8 -64.54 15.68 18.54
C VAL A 8 -64.12 14.61 17.53
N LEU A 9 -65.04 13.68 17.28
CA LEU A 9 -64.97 12.69 16.22
C LEU A 9 -65.45 13.39 14.94
N VAL A 10 -64.52 13.68 14.02
CA VAL A 10 -64.87 13.98 12.62
C VAL A 10 -64.39 12.82 11.77
N ARG A 11 -65.33 11.97 11.36
CA ARG A 11 -65.17 11.12 10.19
C ARG A 11 -65.38 12.01 8.97
N THR A 12 -64.30 12.35 8.27
CA THR A 12 -64.37 12.69 6.85
C THR A 12 -63.20 12.04 6.12
N SER A 13 -63.60 11.22 5.15
CA SER A 13 -62.79 10.54 4.17
C SER A 13 -61.90 11.48 3.39
N THR A 14 -60.59 11.30 3.50
CA THR A 14 -59.63 11.21 2.38
C THR A 14 -58.31 10.80 3.00
N LEU A 15 -57.90 9.55 2.76
CA LEU A 15 -56.54 9.08 3.04
C LEU A 15 -55.58 9.88 2.15
N THR A 16 -55.11 11.01 2.62
CA THR A 16 -53.81 11.52 2.19
C THR A 16 -52.78 10.57 2.78
N SER A 17 -52.30 9.65 1.96
CA SER A 17 -51.12 8.85 2.22
C SER A 17 -49.99 9.79 2.65
N ALA A 18 -49.71 9.85 3.95
CA ALA A 18 -48.43 10.33 4.43
C ALA A 18 -47.37 9.46 3.75
N ARG A 19 -46.64 10.02 2.77
CA ARG A 19 -45.50 9.36 2.17
C ARG A 19 -44.40 9.30 3.23
N ALA A 20 -44.45 8.27 4.05
CA ALA A 20 -43.25 7.77 4.69
C ALA A 20 -42.30 7.38 3.55
N PHE A 21 -41.11 8.00 3.53
CA PHE A 21 -40.03 7.60 2.64
C PHE A 21 -39.57 6.20 3.07
N SER A 22 -40.28 5.17 2.62
CA SER A 22 -39.81 3.79 2.68
C SER A 22 -38.88 3.58 1.48
N HIS A 23 -37.66 3.10 1.73
CA HIS A 23 -36.66 2.79 0.69
C HIS A 23 -37.22 1.87 -0.41
N THR A 24 -38.25 1.08 -0.10
CA THR A 24 -38.98 0.21 -1.03
C THR A 24 -39.81 0.94 -2.09
N SER A 25 -40.17 2.22 -1.88
CA SER A 25 -41.06 2.97 -2.78
C SER A 25 -40.36 3.65 -3.98
N LEU A 26 -39.03 3.55 -4.07
CA LEU A 26 -38.25 3.98 -5.24
C LEU A 26 -38.15 2.92 -6.34
N ASN A 27 -38.60 1.68 -6.11
CA ASN A 27 -38.31 0.54 -7.00
C ASN A 27 -39.29 0.31 -8.16
N ARG A 28 -40.07 1.31 -8.59
CA ARG A 28 -40.94 1.14 -9.78
C ARG A 28 -41.01 2.33 -10.73
N ALA A 29 -40.43 3.47 -10.38
CA ALA A 29 -40.27 4.60 -11.28
C ALA A 29 -38.92 4.45 -12.00
N GLU A 30 -38.96 4.04 -13.27
CA GLU A 30 -37.87 4.01 -14.26
C GLU A 30 -36.47 4.21 -13.69
N ARG A 31 -35.85 3.14 -13.19
CA ARG A 31 -34.43 3.18 -12.83
C ARG A 31 -33.67 3.47 -14.13
N ALA A 32 -33.05 4.64 -14.21
CA ALA A 32 -32.31 5.03 -15.41
C ALA A 32 -31.22 3.99 -15.70
N ARG A 33 -31.17 3.50 -16.94
CA ARG A 33 -30.14 2.54 -17.41
C ARG A 33 -28.74 3.04 -17.04
N SER A 34 -27.91 2.17 -16.49
CA SER A 34 -26.49 2.44 -16.25
C SER A 34 -25.74 2.39 -17.58
N THR A 35 -25.36 3.57 -18.07
CA THR A 35 -24.63 3.71 -19.35
C THR A 35 -23.34 4.51 -19.16
N LEU A 36 -22.27 4.11 -19.87
CA LEU A 36 -20.95 4.73 -19.72
C LEU A 36 -20.90 6.17 -20.23
N SER A 37 -21.79 6.59 -21.13
CA SER A 37 -21.89 8.00 -21.54
C SER A 37 -22.40 8.93 -20.43
N LYS A 38 -23.10 8.39 -19.43
CA LYS A 38 -23.63 9.14 -18.27
C LYS A 38 -22.74 9.07 -17.04
N ILE A 39 -21.82 8.11 -17.01
CA ILE A 39 -20.86 7.97 -15.93
C ILE A 39 -19.59 8.70 -16.35
N TRP A 40 -19.11 9.63 -15.52
CA TRP A 40 -17.85 10.29 -15.80
C TRP A 40 -16.68 9.32 -15.55
N VAL A 41 -16.13 8.77 -16.64
CA VAL A 41 -14.99 7.82 -16.63
C VAL A 41 -13.86 8.39 -17.49
N PRO A 42 -13.01 9.27 -16.93
CA PRO A 42 -11.91 9.85 -17.68
C PRO A 42 -10.75 8.84 -17.78
N THR A 43 -10.81 7.93 -18.74
CA THR A 43 -9.68 7.03 -19.03
C THR A 43 -8.52 7.77 -19.69
N GLY A 44 -7.29 7.29 -19.48
CA GLY A 44 -6.04 7.98 -19.82
C GLY A 44 -5.46 8.80 -18.66
N GLY A 45 -4.54 9.71 -18.98
CA GLY A 45 -3.90 10.63 -18.02
C GLY A 45 -2.47 10.30 -17.62
N VAL A 46 -1.99 9.08 -17.91
CA VAL A 46 -0.58 8.68 -17.74
C VAL A 46 -0.15 7.87 -18.96
N SER A 47 1.07 8.12 -19.45
CA SER A 47 1.67 7.34 -20.54
C SER A 47 1.98 5.92 -20.07
N VAL A 48 1.79 4.94 -20.96
CA VAL A 48 2.15 3.54 -20.66
C VAL A 48 3.66 3.45 -20.47
N THR A 49 4.08 2.91 -19.33
CA THR A 49 5.48 2.58 -19.06
C THR A 49 5.63 1.06 -18.93
N GLU A 50 6.77 0.52 -19.34
CA GLU A 50 7.09 -0.89 -19.11
C GLU A 50 7.13 -1.16 -17.60
N GLY A 51 6.50 -2.26 -17.15
CA GLY A 51 6.39 -2.58 -15.72
C GLY A 51 5.39 -1.72 -14.94
N GLU A 52 4.37 -1.13 -15.60
CA GLU A 52 3.35 -0.31 -14.94
C GLU A 52 2.67 -1.04 -13.76
N SER A 53 2.71 -0.40 -12.58
CA SER A 53 2.07 -0.87 -11.35
C SER A 53 0.55 -0.84 -11.42
N GLY A 54 -0.10 -1.57 -10.53
CA GLY A 54 -1.55 -1.52 -10.34
C GLY A 54 -2.04 -0.08 -10.09
N HIS A 55 -1.27 0.72 -9.37
CA HIS A 55 -1.57 2.14 -9.17
C HIS A 55 -1.61 2.95 -10.48
N GLY A 56 -0.62 2.76 -11.37
CA GLY A 56 -0.62 3.43 -12.68
C GLY A 56 -1.87 3.10 -13.49
N LYS A 57 -2.26 1.81 -13.48
CA LYS A 57 -3.48 1.34 -14.12
C LYS A 57 -4.76 1.92 -13.51
N LEU A 58 -4.82 2.12 -12.18
CA LEU A 58 -5.95 2.80 -11.55
C LEU A 58 -6.13 4.25 -12.03
N ILE A 59 -5.01 4.96 -12.26
CA ILE A 59 -5.07 6.32 -12.83
C ILE A 59 -5.53 6.23 -14.28
N ARG A 60 -4.90 5.38 -15.11
CA ARG A 60 -5.24 5.22 -16.53
C ARG A 60 -6.67 4.76 -16.76
N ALA A 61 -7.20 3.88 -15.91
CA ALA A 61 -8.57 3.40 -16.00
C ALA A 61 -9.60 4.40 -15.44
N GLY A 62 -9.16 5.58 -14.96
CA GLY A 62 -10.06 6.61 -14.48
C GLY A 62 -10.72 6.29 -13.12
N PHE A 63 -10.06 5.54 -12.25
CA PHE A 63 -10.57 5.21 -10.90
C PHE A 63 -10.20 6.27 -9.87
N LEU A 64 -9.03 6.90 -10.02
CA LEU A 64 -8.55 7.91 -9.08
C LEU A 64 -7.64 8.94 -9.75
N ARG A 65 -7.49 10.09 -9.08
CA ARG A 65 -6.52 11.13 -9.42
C ARG A 65 -5.78 11.58 -8.17
N GLN A 66 -4.52 11.94 -8.31
CA GLN A 66 -3.76 12.50 -7.20
C GLN A 66 -4.07 13.98 -7.05
N ALA A 67 -4.44 14.41 -5.84
CA ALA A 67 -4.62 15.82 -5.50
C ALA A 67 -3.31 16.43 -4.97
N HIS A 68 -2.67 15.75 -4.03
CA HIS A 68 -1.36 16.09 -3.47
C HIS A 68 -0.57 14.82 -3.18
N SER A 69 0.71 14.94 -2.79
CA SER A 69 1.50 13.78 -2.35
C SER A 69 0.77 13.00 -1.25
N GLY A 70 0.49 11.72 -1.50
CA GLY A 70 -0.27 10.86 -0.59
C GLY A 70 -1.76 11.19 -0.42
N ILE A 71 -2.39 12.01 -1.27
CA ILE A 71 -3.81 12.37 -1.17
C ILE A 71 -4.49 12.18 -2.52
N PHE A 72 -5.58 11.40 -2.55
CA PHE A 72 -6.23 10.96 -3.79
C PHE A 72 -7.72 11.30 -3.83
N GLN A 73 -8.20 11.63 -5.02
CA GLN A 73 -9.60 11.78 -5.37
C GLN A 73 -10.08 10.48 -5.99
N LEU A 74 -11.12 9.87 -5.42
CA LEU A 74 -11.80 8.75 -6.05
C LEU A 74 -12.83 9.25 -7.06
N LEU A 75 -12.73 8.72 -8.28
CA LEU A 75 -13.64 8.97 -9.38
C LEU A 75 -14.81 7.97 -9.33
N PRO A 76 -15.90 8.14 -10.12
CA PRO A 76 -17.12 7.34 -9.98
C PRO A 76 -16.92 5.82 -9.95
N LEU A 77 -16.04 5.27 -10.81
CA LEU A 77 -15.75 3.83 -10.78
C LEU A 77 -14.97 3.42 -9.52
N GLY A 78 -13.99 4.23 -9.10
CA GLY A 78 -13.23 3.97 -7.87
C GLY A 78 -14.08 4.07 -6.62
N LEU A 79 -14.97 5.07 -6.54
CA LEU A 79 -15.93 5.20 -5.46
C LEU A 79 -16.88 4.00 -5.41
N ARG A 80 -17.35 3.51 -6.57
CA ARG A 80 -18.19 2.31 -6.65
C ARG A 80 -17.47 1.06 -6.13
N VAL A 81 -16.19 0.87 -6.48
CA VAL A 81 -15.38 -0.24 -5.94
C VAL A 81 -15.21 -0.10 -4.43
N GLN A 82 -14.87 1.10 -3.94
CA GLN A 82 -14.74 1.34 -2.51
C GLN A 82 -16.04 1.00 -1.77
N GLN A 83 -17.20 1.48 -2.26
CA GLN A 83 -18.50 1.18 -1.67
C GLN A 83 -18.83 -0.31 -1.63
N LYS A 84 -18.38 -1.09 -2.62
CA LYS A 84 -18.54 -2.56 -2.61
C LYS A 84 -17.64 -3.23 -1.56
N ILE A 85 -16.42 -2.72 -1.36
CA ILE A 85 -15.55 -3.18 -0.27
C ILE A 85 -16.19 -2.87 1.08
N GLU A 86 -16.71 -1.65 1.27
CA GLU A 86 -17.42 -1.24 2.49
C GLU A 86 -18.65 -2.10 2.75
N ALA A 87 -19.50 -2.32 1.75
CA ALA A 87 -20.68 -3.17 1.90
C ALA A 87 -20.33 -4.63 2.22
N LEU A 88 -19.22 -5.14 1.67
CA LEU A 88 -18.73 -6.48 2.00
C LEU A 88 -18.21 -6.54 3.44
N LEU A 89 -17.51 -5.50 3.91
CA LEU A 89 -17.10 -5.39 5.31
C LEU A 89 -18.31 -5.31 6.24
N ASP A 90 -19.31 -4.49 5.91
CA ASP A 90 -20.55 -4.37 6.68
C ASP A 90 -21.22 -5.73 6.87
N LYS A 91 -21.38 -6.51 5.80
CA LYS A 91 -21.91 -7.89 5.87
C LYS A 91 -21.18 -8.75 6.92
N HIS A 92 -19.85 -8.70 6.96
CA HIS A 92 -19.05 -9.50 7.88
C HIS A 92 -19.07 -8.94 9.32
N MET A 93 -19.10 -7.62 9.49
CA MET A 93 -19.20 -6.97 10.81
C MET A 93 -20.60 -7.18 11.44
N GLU A 94 -21.66 -7.07 10.65
CA GLU A 94 -23.03 -7.35 11.10
C GLU A 94 -23.19 -8.81 11.50
N SER A 95 -22.52 -9.75 10.83
CA SER A 95 -22.58 -11.19 11.15
C SER A 95 -22.05 -11.53 12.54
N ILE A 96 -21.18 -10.69 13.10
CA ILE A 96 -20.64 -10.81 14.47
C ILE A 96 -21.34 -9.85 15.45
N GLY A 97 -22.50 -9.29 15.07
CA GLY A 97 -23.28 -8.39 15.93
C GLY A 97 -22.64 -7.02 16.17
N ALA A 98 -21.68 -6.60 15.33
CA ALA A 98 -21.09 -5.27 15.45
C ALA A 98 -22.03 -4.20 14.89
N SER A 99 -22.12 -3.07 15.59
CA SER A 99 -22.96 -1.94 15.20
C SER A 99 -22.12 -0.85 14.54
N ARG A 100 -22.56 -0.38 13.37
CA ARG A 100 -21.91 0.71 12.65
C ARG A 100 -22.23 2.07 13.28
N LEU A 101 -21.23 2.92 13.44
CA LEU A 101 -21.34 4.31 13.84
C LEU A 101 -20.41 5.21 13.01
N SER A 102 -20.40 6.51 13.31
CA SER A 102 -19.50 7.48 12.70
C SER A 102 -18.97 8.43 13.77
N LEU A 103 -17.68 8.34 14.07
CA LEU A 103 -16.98 9.22 15.00
C LEU A 103 -16.51 10.50 14.29
N SER A 104 -16.16 11.50 15.09
CA SER A 104 -15.56 12.73 14.59
C SER A 104 -14.19 12.47 13.99
N THR A 105 -13.89 13.07 12.84
CA THR A 105 -12.53 13.09 12.28
C THR A 105 -11.62 14.06 13.04
N ILE A 106 -12.19 15.08 13.68
CA ILE A 106 -11.45 16.08 14.46
C ILE A 106 -11.50 15.68 15.94
N THR A 107 -10.35 15.55 16.57
CA THR A 107 -10.17 15.23 17.99
C THR A 107 -9.32 16.31 18.67
N SER A 108 -9.40 16.42 19.99
CA SER A 108 -8.54 17.32 20.77
C SER A 108 -7.19 16.66 21.10
N GLU A 109 -6.14 17.47 21.17
CA GLU A 109 -4.83 17.00 21.65
C GLU A 109 -4.90 16.60 23.14
N ASP A 110 -5.73 17.28 23.94
CA ASP A 110 -5.92 16.96 25.36
C ASP A 110 -6.40 15.52 25.59
N LEU A 111 -7.27 15.02 24.71
CA LEU A 111 -7.76 13.65 24.79
C LEU A 111 -6.63 12.64 24.53
N TRP A 112 -5.76 12.90 23.56
CA TRP A 112 -4.59 12.08 23.24
C TRP A 112 -3.49 12.18 24.31
N ARG A 113 -3.41 13.30 25.02
CA ARG A 113 -2.50 13.45 26.16
C ARG A 113 -2.94 12.57 27.33
N LYS A 114 -4.25 12.37 27.55
CA LYS A 114 -4.76 11.46 28.59
C LYS A 114 -4.37 10.01 28.33
N SER A 115 -4.38 9.56 27.07
CA SER A 115 -3.91 8.21 26.71
C SER A 115 -2.38 8.08 26.77
N GLY A 116 -1.65 9.20 26.77
CA GLY A 116 -0.20 9.27 26.73
C GLY A 116 0.40 9.02 25.35
N ARG A 117 -0.42 9.07 24.28
CA ARG A 117 0.03 8.81 22.90
C ARG A 117 0.45 10.07 22.15
N LEU A 118 -0.01 11.25 22.56
CA LEU A 118 0.21 12.51 21.82
C LEU A 118 1.69 12.76 21.48
N GLU A 119 2.57 12.57 22.46
CA GLU A 119 4.01 12.81 22.33
C GLU A 119 4.69 11.74 21.46
N GLN A 120 4.28 10.47 21.58
CA GLN A 120 4.87 9.32 20.88
C GLN A 120 4.65 9.38 19.37
N VAL A 121 3.44 9.71 18.92
CA VAL A 121 3.09 9.77 17.49
C VAL A 121 3.16 11.18 16.90
N SER A 122 3.64 12.16 17.66
CA SER A 122 3.65 13.59 17.32
C SER A 122 4.09 13.93 15.89
N PRO A 123 5.15 13.31 15.30
CA PRO A 123 5.59 13.64 13.94
C PRO A 123 4.61 13.23 12.84
N GLU A 124 3.73 12.27 13.10
CA GLU A 124 2.79 11.72 12.11
C GLU A 124 1.38 12.34 12.21
N LEU A 125 1.18 13.33 13.07
CA LEU A 125 -0.12 13.93 13.32
C LEU A 125 -0.33 15.21 12.52
N PHE A 126 -1.45 15.29 11.80
CA PHE A 126 -1.94 16.57 11.30
C PHE A 126 -2.55 17.39 12.45
N ARG A 127 -1.84 18.43 12.87
CA ARG A 127 -2.27 19.37 13.90
C ARG A 127 -2.92 20.60 13.30
N LEU A 128 -3.93 21.12 13.98
CA LEU A 128 -4.60 22.36 13.62
C LEU A 128 -5.02 23.11 14.89
N THR A 129 -5.09 24.43 14.79
CA THR A 129 -5.60 25.28 15.87
C THR A 129 -6.89 25.92 15.41
N ASP A 130 -7.92 25.88 16.25
CA ASP A 130 -9.18 26.56 15.95
C ASP A 130 -9.09 28.07 16.21
N ARG A 131 -10.19 28.79 15.95
CA ARG A 131 -10.27 30.25 16.16
C ARG A 131 -10.25 30.71 17.62
N LYS A 132 -10.30 29.78 18.57
CA LYS A 132 -10.23 30.01 20.01
C LYS A 132 -8.87 29.58 20.58
N ASP A 133 -7.90 29.34 19.71
CA ASP A 133 -6.58 28.83 20.06
C ASP A 133 -6.61 27.44 20.71
N MET A 134 -7.67 26.65 20.45
CA MET A 134 -7.76 25.27 20.95
C MET A 134 -6.92 24.34 20.07
N PRO A 135 -6.01 23.54 20.66
CA PRO A 135 -5.21 22.56 19.93
C PRO A 135 -6.08 21.35 19.54
N LEU A 136 -6.20 21.13 18.24
CA LEU A 136 -6.97 20.07 17.61
C LEU A 136 -6.07 19.27 16.66
N MET A 137 -6.53 18.09 16.28
CA MET A 137 -5.84 17.25 15.31
C MET A 137 -6.82 16.46 14.46
N LEU A 138 -6.38 16.07 13.27
CA LEU A 138 -7.09 15.08 12.47
C LEU A 138 -6.75 13.69 13.00
N SER A 139 -7.77 12.88 13.21
CA SER A 139 -7.65 11.58 13.88
C SER A 139 -6.93 10.57 12.97
N PRO A 140 -5.75 10.05 13.36
CA PRO A 140 -5.08 8.95 12.65
C PRO A 140 -5.73 7.59 12.94
N THR A 141 -6.43 7.50 14.07
CA THR A 141 -7.22 6.39 14.61
C THR A 141 -8.13 6.92 15.73
N HIS A 142 -8.96 6.08 16.35
CA HIS A 142 -10.10 6.50 17.16
C HIS A 142 -10.23 5.81 18.52
N GLU A 143 -9.17 5.18 19.06
CA GLU A 143 -9.23 4.50 20.38
C GLU A 143 -9.69 5.46 21.49
N GLU A 144 -9.20 6.69 21.52
CA GLU A 144 -9.53 7.64 22.59
C GLU A 144 -10.97 8.16 22.48
N GLU A 145 -11.40 8.49 21.25
CA GLU A 145 -12.73 9.01 20.94
C GLU A 145 -13.82 7.99 21.29
N ILE A 146 -13.63 6.73 20.84
CA ILE A 146 -14.61 5.67 21.11
C ILE A 146 -14.65 5.29 22.59
N THR A 147 -13.49 5.24 23.27
CA THR A 147 -13.43 4.93 24.70
C THR A 147 -14.15 6.00 25.51
N THR A 148 -13.93 7.27 25.18
CA THR A 148 -14.61 8.40 25.84
C THR A 148 -16.12 8.38 25.60
N LEU A 149 -16.56 8.07 24.38
CA LEU A 149 -17.97 7.92 24.06
C LEU A 149 -18.63 6.80 24.89
N VAL A 150 -17.98 5.63 24.97
CA VAL A 150 -18.51 4.49 25.73
C VAL A 150 -18.46 4.77 27.23
N ALA A 151 -17.42 5.41 27.76
CA ALA A 151 -17.32 5.81 29.16
C ALA A 151 -18.47 6.73 29.59
N GLY A 152 -18.87 7.66 28.72
CA GLY A 152 -19.99 8.56 28.99
C GLY A 152 -21.39 7.93 28.85
N THR A 153 -21.52 6.73 28.28
CA THR A 153 -22.82 6.16 27.90
C THR A 153 -23.11 4.78 28.50
N LEU A 154 -22.08 3.97 28.76
CA LEU A 154 -22.20 2.63 29.32
C LEU A 154 -22.64 2.71 30.80
N LYS A 155 -23.72 1.99 31.16
CA LYS A 155 -24.28 2.04 32.52
C LYS A 155 -24.11 0.74 33.30
N SER A 156 -24.10 -0.39 32.62
CA SER A 156 -24.11 -1.70 33.27
C SER A 156 -23.30 -2.73 32.49
N TYR A 157 -22.76 -3.72 33.20
CA TYR A 157 -22.06 -4.86 32.60
C TYR A 157 -22.98 -5.71 31.72
N LYS A 158 -24.31 -5.58 31.88
CA LYS A 158 -25.32 -6.26 31.08
C LYS A 158 -25.42 -5.76 29.64
N ASP A 159 -24.86 -4.59 29.37
CA ASP A 159 -24.82 -4.00 28.04
C ASP A 159 -23.58 -4.49 27.23
N LEU A 160 -22.77 -5.37 27.82
CA LEU A 160 -21.56 -5.96 27.24
C LEU A 160 -21.79 -7.45 26.88
N PRO A 161 -21.09 -8.00 25.87
CA PRO A 161 -20.05 -7.36 25.06
C PRO A 161 -20.63 -6.36 24.06
N LEU A 162 -19.91 -5.24 23.88
CA LEU A 162 -20.28 -4.19 22.92
C LEU A 162 -19.26 -4.16 21.78
N ARG A 163 -19.74 -4.10 20.55
CA ARG A 163 -18.93 -4.17 19.32
C ARG A 163 -19.31 -3.00 18.42
N LEU A 164 -18.44 -2.01 18.28
CA LEU A 164 -18.73 -0.76 17.57
C LEU A 164 -17.69 -0.52 16.49
N TYR A 165 -18.13 -0.32 15.25
CA TYR A 165 -17.21 -0.06 14.14
C TYR A 165 -17.63 1.14 13.32
N GLN A 166 -16.68 1.69 12.57
CA GLN A 166 -16.95 2.68 11.55
C GLN A 166 -16.14 2.37 10.29
N THR A 167 -16.48 3.04 9.20
CA THR A 167 -15.61 3.12 8.03
C THR A 167 -15.54 4.57 7.62
N THR A 168 -14.37 5.16 7.83
CA THR A 168 -14.18 6.61 7.69
C THR A 168 -12.75 6.93 7.24
N ARG A 169 -12.50 8.19 6.94
CA ARG A 169 -11.17 8.69 6.57
C ARG A 169 -10.29 8.83 7.81
N LYS A 170 -9.03 8.45 7.63
CA LYS A 170 -7.94 8.58 8.58
C LYS A 170 -6.85 9.46 7.97
N TYR A 171 -6.13 10.15 8.83
CA TYR A 171 -5.13 11.14 8.45
C TYR A 171 -3.83 10.84 9.19
N ARG A 172 -2.78 10.51 8.45
CA ARG A 172 -1.43 10.31 8.98
C ARG A 172 -0.48 11.13 8.14
N ASP A 173 0.31 12.01 8.74
CA ASP A 173 1.26 12.85 8.01
C ASP A 173 2.52 12.06 7.64
N GLU A 174 2.30 11.02 6.83
CA GLU A 174 3.32 10.11 6.36
C GLU A 174 4.45 10.88 5.66
N MET A 175 5.65 10.80 6.21
CA MET A 175 6.84 11.51 5.72
C MET A 175 7.16 11.13 4.28
N ARG A 176 6.90 9.88 3.89
CA ARG A 176 7.20 9.36 2.55
C ARG A 176 6.03 8.53 2.00
N PRO A 177 4.96 9.18 1.48
CA PRO A 177 3.85 8.47 0.85
C PRO A 177 4.32 7.78 -0.43
N ARG A 178 4.02 6.50 -0.59
CA ARG A 178 4.52 5.66 -1.71
C ARG A 178 3.45 4.67 -2.18
N HIS A 179 3.63 4.21 -3.42
CA HIS A 179 2.79 3.17 -4.03
C HIS A 179 1.28 3.49 -4.05
N GLY A 180 0.92 4.76 -4.17
CA GLY A 180 -0.46 5.16 -4.38
C GLY A 180 -1.34 4.99 -3.14
N LEU A 181 -2.39 4.16 -3.27
CA LEU A 181 -3.33 3.88 -2.17
C LEU A 181 -2.75 2.94 -1.09
N LEU A 182 -1.56 2.36 -1.30
CA LEU A 182 -0.95 1.44 -0.34
C LEU A 182 -0.39 2.18 0.88
N ARG A 183 0.24 3.34 0.67
CA ARG A 183 0.78 4.18 1.75
C ARG A 183 0.54 5.67 1.45
N SER A 184 -0.57 6.19 1.97
CA SER A 184 -1.07 7.54 1.72
C SER A 184 -1.25 8.33 3.02
N ARG A 185 -1.39 9.65 2.91
CA ARG A 185 -1.59 10.57 4.05
C ARG A 185 -3.05 10.69 4.45
N GLU A 186 -3.95 10.51 3.48
CA GLU A 186 -5.39 10.38 3.68
C GLU A 186 -5.83 9.04 3.09
N PHE A 187 -6.55 8.23 3.89
CA PHE A 187 -7.05 6.93 3.46
C PHE A 187 -8.34 6.55 4.18
N THR A 188 -9.14 5.67 3.58
CA THR A 188 -10.33 5.09 4.23
C THR A 188 -9.92 3.81 4.96
N MET A 189 -10.34 3.71 6.22
CA MET A 189 -10.11 2.54 7.08
C MET A 189 -11.42 2.16 7.76
N LYS A 190 -11.62 0.85 7.92
CA LYS A 190 -12.60 0.31 8.86
C LYS A 190 -11.90 0.00 10.16
N ASP A 191 -12.40 0.53 11.26
CA ASP A 191 -11.89 0.38 12.63
C ASP A 191 -13.05 -0.06 13.51
N LEU A 192 -12.85 -1.14 14.26
CA LEU A 192 -13.82 -1.81 15.13
C LEU A 192 -13.19 -1.83 16.51
N TYR A 193 -14.00 -1.51 17.51
CA TYR A 193 -13.64 -1.49 18.91
C TYR A 193 -14.60 -2.39 19.67
N THR A 194 -14.04 -3.28 20.49
CA THR A 194 -14.82 -4.19 21.32
C THR A 194 -14.57 -3.89 22.78
N PHE A 195 -15.61 -4.11 23.57
CA PHE A 195 -15.64 -3.83 25.00
C PHE A 195 -16.21 -5.05 25.69
N ASP A 196 -15.39 -5.68 26.52
CA ASP A 196 -15.64 -6.98 27.14
C ASP A 196 -15.44 -6.89 28.66
N THR A 197 -16.16 -7.73 29.42
CA THR A 197 -16.13 -7.70 30.89
C THR A 197 -14.90 -8.35 31.50
N SER A 198 -14.27 -9.28 30.78
CA SER A 198 -13.09 -10.02 31.24
C SER A 198 -12.17 -10.36 30.07
N MET A 199 -10.93 -10.73 30.39
CA MET A 199 -9.93 -11.08 29.40
C MET A 199 -10.38 -12.30 28.57
N GLU A 200 -11.02 -13.28 29.20
CA GLU A 200 -11.49 -14.49 28.52
C GLU A 200 -12.55 -14.15 27.46
N SER A 201 -13.51 -13.27 27.80
CA SER A 201 -14.52 -12.76 26.85
C SER A 201 -13.88 -11.99 25.71
N ALA A 202 -12.91 -11.12 26.03
CA ALA A 202 -12.20 -10.33 25.03
C ALA A 202 -11.44 -11.22 24.03
N ILE A 203 -10.81 -12.30 24.50
CA ILE A 203 -10.10 -13.26 23.64
C ILE A 203 -11.09 -14.08 22.79
N GLU A 204 -12.27 -14.42 23.30
CA GLU A 204 -13.34 -15.03 22.49
C GLU A 204 -13.82 -14.08 21.38
N THR A 205 -14.13 -12.83 21.73
CA THR A 205 -14.47 -11.77 20.77
C THR A 205 -13.36 -11.56 19.73
N TYR A 206 -12.09 -11.59 20.15
CA TYR A 206 -10.93 -11.50 19.25
C TYR A 206 -10.92 -12.61 18.20
N ARG A 207 -11.20 -13.87 18.61
CA ARG A 207 -11.28 -15.01 17.69
C ARG A 207 -12.45 -14.88 16.71
N GLU A 208 -13.61 -14.41 17.16
CA GLU A 208 -14.76 -14.16 16.30
C GLU A 208 -14.45 -13.11 15.22
N VAL A 209 -13.83 -11.99 15.62
CA VAL A 209 -13.44 -10.92 14.69
C VAL A 209 -12.38 -11.43 13.70
N SER A 210 -11.37 -12.18 14.17
CA SER A 210 -10.36 -12.79 13.29
C SER A 210 -11.01 -13.74 12.27
N GLY A 211 -12.00 -14.52 12.69
CA GLY A 211 -12.80 -15.36 11.81
C GLY A 211 -13.53 -14.56 10.74
N ALA A 212 -14.16 -13.44 11.11
CA ALA A 212 -14.84 -12.54 10.17
C ALA A 212 -13.86 -11.90 9.16
N TYR A 213 -12.65 -11.53 9.59
CA TYR A 213 -11.62 -10.99 8.70
C TYR A 213 -11.15 -12.05 7.69
N ARG A 214 -10.91 -13.30 8.14
CA ARG A 214 -10.56 -14.41 7.24
C ARG A 214 -11.66 -14.67 6.21
N ALA A 215 -12.93 -14.64 6.64
CA ALA A 215 -14.08 -14.82 5.74
C ALA A 215 -14.20 -13.66 4.72
N PHE A 216 -13.95 -12.42 5.15
CA PHE A 216 -13.90 -11.26 4.27
C PHE A 216 -12.82 -11.39 3.18
N PHE A 217 -11.58 -11.75 3.55
CA PHE A 217 -10.51 -11.93 2.56
C PHE A 217 -10.75 -13.15 1.66
N ALA A 218 -11.41 -14.20 2.17
CA ALA A 218 -11.83 -15.35 1.37
C ALA A 218 -12.88 -14.96 0.30
N ASP A 219 -13.85 -14.11 0.64
CA ASP A 219 -14.84 -13.57 -0.31
C ASP A 219 -14.16 -12.73 -1.43
N LEU A 220 -13.04 -12.06 -1.12
CA LEU A 220 -12.20 -11.35 -2.09
C LEU A 220 -11.26 -12.25 -2.90
N LYS A 221 -11.13 -13.53 -2.51
CA LYS A 221 -10.20 -14.50 -3.13
C LYS A 221 -8.77 -13.98 -3.16
N LEU A 222 -8.32 -13.42 -2.03
CA LEU A 222 -6.95 -13.00 -1.82
C LEU A 222 -6.23 -14.04 -0.95
N PRO A 223 -5.00 -14.48 -1.32
CA PRO A 223 -4.21 -15.40 -0.50
C PRO A 223 -3.58 -14.62 0.67
N VAL A 224 -4.40 -14.33 1.68
CA VAL A 224 -3.95 -13.58 2.87
C VAL A 224 -3.32 -14.51 3.89
N LEU A 225 -2.10 -14.16 4.29
CA LEU A 225 -1.34 -14.76 5.38
C LEU A 225 -1.74 -14.04 6.67
N VAL A 226 -1.98 -14.79 7.75
CA VAL A 226 -2.27 -14.20 9.07
C VAL A 226 -1.03 -14.38 9.93
N ALA A 227 -0.28 -13.31 10.12
CA ALA A 227 0.99 -13.30 10.83
C ALA A 227 0.79 -12.85 12.27
N GLU A 228 1.44 -13.53 13.21
CA GLU A 228 1.67 -12.99 14.55
C GLU A 228 2.54 -11.73 14.43
N ALA A 229 2.22 -10.69 15.19
CA ALA A 229 2.83 -9.39 15.06
C ALA A 229 3.09 -8.73 16.42
N SER A 230 3.90 -7.67 16.42
CA SER A 230 4.09 -6.83 17.60
C SER A 230 2.79 -6.09 17.95
N SER A 231 2.54 -5.84 19.23
CA SER A 231 1.46 -4.95 19.67
C SER A 231 1.85 -3.48 19.59
N GLY A 232 3.16 -3.18 19.49
CA GLY A 232 3.71 -1.82 19.38
C GLY A 232 3.12 -0.83 20.39
N ASP A 233 2.93 0.42 19.95
CA ASP A 233 2.40 1.51 20.77
C ASP A 233 0.89 1.39 21.08
N MET A 234 0.19 0.47 20.41
CA MET A 234 -1.24 0.24 20.65
C MET A 234 -1.46 -0.44 22.01
N GLY A 235 -0.46 -1.19 22.51
CA GLY A 235 -0.49 -1.91 23.78
C GLY A 235 -1.23 -3.26 23.72
N GLY A 236 -0.92 -4.14 24.68
CA GLY A 236 -1.56 -5.44 24.90
C GLY A 236 -0.75 -6.67 24.42
N ASP A 237 -1.27 -7.87 24.67
CA ASP A 237 -0.48 -9.13 24.63
C ASP A 237 -0.71 -10.01 23.39
N GLN A 238 -1.70 -9.68 22.54
CA GLN A 238 -2.03 -10.49 21.37
C GLN A 238 -2.35 -9.63 20.15
N SER A 239 -1.60 -9.86 19.07
CA SER A 239 -1.63 -9.06 17.85
C SER A 239 -1.44 -9.95 16.62
N HIS A 240 -2.28 -9.74 15.59
CA HIS A 240 -2.17 -10.43 14.30
C HIS A 240 -2.37 -9.46 13.13
N GLU A 241 -1.50 -9.56 12.14
CA GLU A 241 -1.54 -8.81 10.89
C GLU A 241 -1.99 -9.69 9.73
N TYR A 242 -2.68 -9.09 8.77
CA TYR A 242 -3.27 -9.77 7.61
C TYR A 242 -2.53 -9.33 6.35
N HIS A 243 -1.68 -10.20 5.84
CA HIS A 243 -0.68 -9.89 4.84
C HIS A 243 -1.00 -10.48 3.48
N LEU A 244 -0.81 -9.71 2.41
CA LEU A 244 -0.82 -10.20 1.03
C LEU A 244 0.59 -10.23 0.48
N ALA A 245 1.11 -11.44 0.20
CA ALA A 245 2.44 -11.60 -0.37
C ALA A 245 2.58 -10.82 -1.69
N SER A 246 3.56 -9.93 -1.74
CA SER A 246 3.79 -9.02 -2.87
C SER A 246 5.19 -8.43 -2.84
N ALA A 247 5.84 -8.34 -3.99
CA ALA A 247 7.19 -7.77 -4.11
C ALA A 247 7.25 -6.28 -3.73
N VAL A 248 6.13 -5.54 -3.83
CA VAL A 248 6.04 -4.13 -3.40
C VAL A 248 5.73 -3.99 -1.90
N GLY A 249 5.49 -5.09 -1.20
CA GLY A 249 5.18 -5.12 0.23
C GLY A 249 6.31 -4.57 1.09
N GLU A 250 5.99 -3.72 2.06
CA GLU A 250 7.01 -3.12 2.93
C GLU A 250 7.39 -4.04 4.09
N ASP A 251 6.47 -4.93 4.48
CA ASP A 251 6.67 -5.85 5.58
C ASP A 251 7.31 -7.15 5.11
N THR A 252 7.99 -7.81 6.04
CA THR A 252 8.61 -9.11 5.83
C THR A 252 7.94 -10.11 6.76
N VAL A 253 7.42 -11.19 6.17
CA VAL A 253 6.66 -12.22 6.90
C VAL A 253 7.30 -13.57 6.67
N ALA A 254 7.61 -14.28 7.74
CA ALA A 254 8.10 -15.64 7.70
C ALA A 254 6.94 -16.63 7.86
N THR A 255 6.84 -17.62 6.97
CA THR A 255 5.86 -18.71 7.03
C THR A 255 6.57 -20.06 7.13
N CYS A 256 5.99 -21.03 7.84
CA CYS A 256 6.54 -22.37 7.92
C CYS A 256 5.92 -23.31 6.89
N THR A 257 6.76 -24.08 6.19
CA THR A 257 6.37 -25.06 5.17
C THR A 257 5.59 -26.28 5.71
N SER A 258 5.58 -26.52 7.03
CA SER A 258 5.01 -27.75 7.62
C SER A 258 3.88 -27.53 8.62
N CYS A 259 4.00 -26.55 9.53
CA CYS A 259 3.08 -26.42 10.69
C CYS A 259 2.15 -25.20 10.65
N GLY A 260 2.24 -24.36 9.62
CA GLY A 260 1.39 -23.16 9.48
C GLY A 260 1.78 -21.99 10.38
N TYR A 261 2.92 -22.05 11.08
CA TYR A 261 3.50 -20.88 11.76
C TYR A 261 3.68 -19.73 10.77
N THR A 262 3.23 -18.53 11.13
CA THR A 262 3.40 -17.32 10.33
C THR A 262 3.59 -16.14 11.27
N ALA A 263 4.64 -15.36 11.07
CA ALA A 263 4.99 -14.24 11.93
C ALA A 263 5.66 -13.12 11.13
N ASN A 264 5.43 -11.87 11.52
CA ASN A 264 6.15 -10.71 11.02
C ASN A 264 7.61 -10.77 11.51
N ASP A 265 8.58 -10.35 10.69
CA ASP A 265 10.01 -10.28 11.02
C ASP A 265 10.30 -9.59 12.37
N GLU A 266 9.43 -8.68 12.81
CA GLU A 266 9.53 -8.05 14.14
C GLU A 266 9.41 -9.02 15.32
N VAL A 267 8.62 -10.08 15.20
CA VAL A 267 8.36 -11.07 16.27
C VAL A 267 8.74 -12.49 15.87
N ALA A 268 9.13 -12.69 14.62
CA ALA A 268 9.37 -14.01 14.09
C ALA A 268 10.67 -14.59 14.66
N MET A 269 10.55 -15.76 15.28
CA MET A 269 11.69 -16.51 15.78
C MET A 269 12.12 -17.60 14.79
N ALA A 270 13.42 -17.92 14.78
CA ALA A 270 13.97 -19.12 14.17
C ALA A 270 14.33 -20.14 15.25
N ARG A 271 14.26 -21.43 14.89
CA ARG A 271 14.84 -22.48 15.72
C ARG A 271 16.35 -22.27 15.81
N PRO A 272 16.93 -22.22 17.02
CA PRO A 272 18.37 -22.08 17.18
C PRO A 272 19.10 -23.26 16.53
N PRO A 273 20.28 -23.03 15.94
CA PRO A 273 21.06 -24.10 15.34
C PRO A 273 21.40 -25.17 16.41
N PRO A 274 21.45 -26.46 16.05
CA PRO A 274 21.83 -27.51 16.99
C PRO A 274 23.19 -27.22 17.63
N ARG A 275 23.31 -27.38 18.95
CA ARG A 275 24.56 -27.13 19.71
C ARG A 275 25.76 -27.93 19.17
N ASP A 276 25.53 -29.10 18.56
CA ASP A 276 26.59 -29.90 17.93
C ASP A 276 27.13 -29.26 16.62
N GLY A 277 26.34 -28.42 15.95
CA GLY A 277 26.76 -27.69 14.75
C GLY A 277 27.68 -26.49 15.03
N GLN A 278 27.61 -25.91 16.23
CA GLN A 278 28.56 -24.89 16.72
C GLN A 278 29.97 -25.46 16.96
N ARG A 279 30.12 -26.79 17.10
CA ARG A 279 31.45 -27.43 17.12
C ARG A 279 32.04 -27.65 15.71
N ALA A 280 31.21 -27.63 14.67
CA ALA A 280 31.63 -27.86 13.29
C ALA A 280 32.15 -26.60 12.59
N ARG A 281 31.69 -25.41 12.99
CA ARG A 281 32.37 -24.13 12.71
C ARG A 281 33.36 -23.89 13.85
N GLY A 282 34.64 -23.64 13.55
CA GLY A 282 35.64 -23.35 14.59
C GLY A 282 35.24 -22.16 15.46
N ASN A 283 36.01 -21.90 16.53
CA ASN A 283 35.79 -20.70 17.37
C ASN A 283 35.76 -19.44 16.48
N PRO A 284 34.80 -18.53 16.68
CA PRO A 284 34.73 -17.27 15.93
C PRO A 284 36.05 -16.50 16.01
N THR A 285 36.47 -15.94 14.88
CA THR A 285 37.65 -15.11 14.73
C THR A 285 37.26 -13.65 14.52
N GLU A 286 38.22 -12.71 14.56
CA GLU A 286 37.97 -11.27 14.35
C GLU A 286 37.22 -10.98 13.03
N ALA A 287 37.49 -11.75 11.97
CA ALA A 287 36.87 -11.57 10.65
C ALA A 287 35.37 -11.92 10.63
N ASP A 288 34.88 -12.66 11.63
CA ASP A 288 33.49 -13.08 11.74
C ASP A 288 32.60 -12.00 12.36
N PHE A 289 33.19 -11.01 13.05
CA PHE A 289 32.45 -9.94 13.72
C PHE A 289 32.13 -8.80 12.74
N HIS A 290 30.84 -8.53 12.54
CA HIS A 290 30.36 -7.30 11.93
C HIS A 290 29.71 -6.41 13.00
N ILE A 291 29.76 -5.10 12.79
CA ILE A 291 29.23 -4.11 13.74
C ILE A 291 28.24 -3.21 13.02
N TRP A 292 27.05 -3.09 13.59
CA TRP A 292 26.12 -2.00 13.31
C TRP A 292 26.11 -1.06 14.51
N ARG A 293 26.00 0.25 14.25
CA ARG A 293 25.97 1.26 15.31
C ARG A 293 24.64 1.99 15.30
N GLY A 294 24.11 2.23 16.49
CA GLY A 294 22.93 3.05 16.75
C GLY A 294 23.17 4.01 17.91
N ILE A 295 22.21 4.87 18.20
CA ILE A 295 22.26 5.84 19.30
C ILE A 295 20.91 5.89 20.02
N THR A 296 20.93 6.18 21.30
CA THR A 296 19.71 6.40 22.08
C THR A 296 19.03 7.72 21.73
N GLU A 297 17.74 7.82 22.06
CA GLU A 297 16.93 9.03 21.86
C GLU A 297 17.54 10.26 22.57
N ASP A 298 18.13 10.07 23.76
CA ASP A 298 18.79 11.11 24.54
C ASP A 298 20.15 11.58 23.98
N ARG A 299 20.65 10.92 22.93
CA ARG A 299 21.94 11.17 22.27
C ARG A 299 23.18 10.98 23.16
N LYS A 300 23.07 10.28 24.30
CA LYS A 300 24.19 10.09 25.24
C LYS A 300 24.80 8.70 25.19
N THR A 301 24.09 7.72 24.63
CA THR A 301 24.52 6.32 24.60
C THR A 301 24.73 5.82 23.16
N LEU A 302 25.94 5.34 22.86
CA LEU A 302 26.24 4.63 21.62
C LEU A 302 25.93 3.14 21.78
N VAL A 303 25.24 2.56 20.82
CA VAL A 303 24.91 1.13 20.79
C VAL A 303 25.70 0.46 19.67
N ASN A 304 26.52 -0.53 20.01
CA ASN A 304 27.20 -1.40 19.06
C ASN A 304 26.49 -2.75 19.03
N ALA A 305 25.88 -3.10 17.91
CA ALA A 305 25.31 -4.43 17.68
C ALA A 305 26.30 -5.31 16.91
N TRP A 306 26.75 -6.39 17.52
CA TRP A 306 27.74 -7.33 16.98
C TRP A 306 27.07 -8.60 16.48
N TYR A 307 27.23 -8.90 15.19
CA TYR A 307 26.58 -10.04 14.55
C TYR A 307 27.52 -10.72 13.54
N PRO A 308 27.30 -12.01 13.22
CA PRO A 308 28.20 -12.74 12.35
C PRO A 308 28.09 -12.29 10.90
N ARG A 309 29.22 -12.18 10.20
CA ARG A 309 29.27 -11.81 8.79
C ARG A 309 28.69 -12.94 7.91
N HIS A 310 27.60 -12.68 7.20
CA HIS A 310 27.06 -13.59 6.18
C HIS A 310 27.80 -13.40 4.83
N SER A 311 27.87 -14.44 4.00
CA SER A 311 28.58 -14.40 2.72
C SER A 311 27.82 -13.67 1.59
N SER A 312 26.69 -13.01 1.88
CA SER A 312 25.93 -12.19 0.94
C SER A 312 26.49 -10.77 0.89
N ALA A 313 26.72 -10.26 -0.32
CA ALA A 313 27.42 -9.01 -0.60
C ALA A 313 26.67 -7.69 -0.22
N LEU A 314 25.69 -7.75 0.68
CA LEU A 314 24.86 -6.60 1.08
C LEU A 314 25.06 -6.33 2.59
N ALA A 315 26.16 -5.67 2.93
CA ALA A 315 26.69 -5.56 4.29
C ALA A 315 25.86 -4.71 5.29
N ASP A 316 24.75 -4.09 4.88
CA ASP A 316 23.89 -3.27 5.76
C ASP A 316 22.46 -3.84 5.94
N ALA A 317 22.07 -4.88 5.19
CA ALA A 317 20.66 -5.32 5.12
C ALA A 317 20.28 -6.48 6.04
N ASP A 318 21.24 -7.08 6.74
CA ASP A 318 21.03 -8.37 7.43
C ASP A 318 20.74 -8.24 8.93
N ILE A 319 20.86 -7.04 9.53
CA ILE A 319 20.58 -6.85 10.96
C ILE A 319 19.08 -6.63 11.23
N ASN A 320 18.57 -7.32 12.25
CA ASN A 320 17.26 -7.07 12.82
C ASN A 320 17.37 -5.95 13.88
N VAL A 321 17.11 -4.71 13.47
CA VAL A 321 17.17 -3.53 14.37
C VAL A 321 16.14 -3.62 15.50
N HIS A 322 15.02 -4.33 15.30
CA HIS A 322 14.02 -4.54 16.36
C HIS A 322 14.59 -5.39 17.49
N ALA A 323 15.34 -6.45 17.17
CA ALA A 323 16.03 -7.26 18.18
C ALA A 323 17.06 -6.42 18.97
N VAL A 324 17.71 -5.44 18.33
CA VAL A 324 18.60 -4.50 19.02
C VAL A 324 17.82 -3.53 19.91
N LYS A 325 16.66 -3.03 19.45
CA LYS A 325 15.77 -2.16 20.24
C LYS A 325 15.13 -2.89 21.42
N GLU A 326 14.86 -4.19 21.32
CA GLU A 326 14.39 -5.00 22.44
C GLU A 326 15.47 -5.15 23.52
N ALA A 327 16.73 -5.33 23.09
CA ALA A 327 17.88 -5.36 24.00
C ALA A 327 18.20 -3.97 24.60
N VAL A 328 17.92 -2.89 23.86
CA VAL A 328 18.14 -1.49 24.26
C VAL A 328 16.90 -0.67 23.95
N THR A 329 15.97 -0.60 24.89
CA THR A 329 14.63 0.00 24.70
C THR A 329 14.65 1.47 24.28
N GLU A 330 15.68 2.21 24.69
CA GLU A 330 15.86 3.64 24.38
C GLU A 330 16.54 3.91 23.02
N LEU A 331 16.76 2.88 22.21
CA LEU A 331 17.39 3.00 20.89
C LEU A 331 16.50 3.78 19.92
N ASP A 332 17.08 4.82 19.30
CA ASP A 332 16.47 5.54 18.18
C ASP A 332 16.88 4.88 16.86
N ALA A 333 16.00 4.01 16.35
CA ALA A 333 16.21 3.28 15.11
C ALA A 333 16.07 4.14 13.83
N SER A 334 15.64 5.41 13.94
CA SER A 334 15.41 6.28 12.78
C SER A 334 16.69 6.94 12.24
N ILE A 335 17.81 6.78 12.95
CA ILE A 335 19.07 7.47 12.68
C ILE A 335 20.01 6.61 11.85
N ASN A 336 20.50 7.20 10.76
CA ASN A 336 21.48 6.57 9.88
C ASN A 336 22.94 6.94 10.20
N ASP A 337 23.17 8.02 10.95
CA ASP A 337 24.52 8.48 11.33
C ASP A 337 24.60 8.81 12.82
N PRO A 338 24.69 7.77 13.68
CA PRO A 338 24.71 7.94 15.14
C PRO A 338 25.98 8.62 15.63
N LEU A 339 27.12 8.39 14.96
CA LEU A 339 28.41 8.91 15.40
C LEU A 339 28.47 10.42 15.25
N ARG A 340 27.99 10.97 14.13
CA ARG A 340 27.94 12.41 13.94
C ARG A 340 27.06 13.09 14.98
N LEU A 341 25.88 12.54 15.26
CA LEU A 341 24.96 13.12 16.25
C LEU A 341 25.54 13.08 17.67
N LEU A 342 26.25 12.01 18.02
CA LEU A 342 26.95 11.92 19.30
C LEU A 342 28.06 12.98 19.41
N ILE A 343 28.85 13.17 18.35
CA ILE A 343 29.92 14.19 18.31
C ILE A 343 29.34 15.61 18.37
N ASP A 344 28.26 15.88 17.63
CA ASP A 344 27.58 17.17 17.65
C ASP A 344 27.03 17.48 19.06
N ALA A 345 26.45 16.48 19.75
CA ALA A 345 25.99 16.62 21.12
C ALA A 345 27.13 16.93 22.11
N LEU A 346 28.30 16.29 21.94
CA LEU A 346 29.49 16.56 22.75
C LEU A 346 30.10 17.95 22.49
N GLY A 347 29.95 18.48 21.27
CA GLY A 347 30.47 19.80 20.88
C GLY A 347 29.65 20.97 21.42
N HIS A 348 28.41 20.74 21.87
CA HIS A 348 27.50 21.79 22.37
C HIS A 348 27.50 21.96 23.89
N GLU A 349 28.12 21.06 24.66
CA GLU A 349 28.30 21.24 26.12
C GLU A 349 29.65 21.91 26.44
N GLU A 350 29.70 23.24 26.31
CA GLU A 350 30.73 24.04 26.99
C GLU A 350 30.47 24.00 28.51
N GLY A 351 30.94 22.96 29.23
CA GLY A 351 31.01 23.09 30.69
C GLY A 351 31.13 21.88 31.62
N ASP A 352 31.04 20.61 31.19
CA ASP A 352 31.18 19.49 32.15
C ASP A 352 32.11 18.36 31.64
N PRO A 353 33.37 18.29 32.12
CA PRO A 353 34.30 17.19 31.83
C PRO A 353 33.88 15.83 32.42
N SER A 354 32.74 15.73 33.12
CA SER A 354 32.29 14.51 33.81
C SER A 354 31.16 13.74 33.10
N ALA A 355 30.62 14.25 31.99
CA ALA A 355 29.60 13.53 31.20
C ALA A 355 30.24 12.36 30.43
N ALA A 356 30.50 11.25 31.12
CA ALA A 356 31.01 10.03 30.52
C ALA A 356 30.02 9.50 29.48
N ILE A 357 30.49 9.29 28.25
CA ILE A 357 29.69 8.66 27.19
C ILE A 357 29.42 7.22 27.59
N ARG A 358 28.18 6.76 27.44
CA ARG A 358 27.85 5.35 27.67
C ARG A 358 27.93 4.59 26.35
N LEU A 359 28.50 3.38 26.39
CA LEU A 359 28.59 2.49 25.24
C LEU A 359 28.03 1.11 25.61
N ILE A 360 27.06 0.62 24.83
CA ILE A 360 26.42 -0.67 25.04
C ILE A 360 26.78 -1.59 23.86
N ASN A 361 27.44 -2.72 24.14
CA ASN A 361 27.69 -3.77 23.16
C ASN A 361 26.59 -4.82 23.25
N VAL A 362 25.70 -4.89 22.27
CA VAL A 362 24.71 -5.95 22.11
C VAL A 362 25.31 -7.02 21.22
N VAL A 363 25.48 -8.25 21.71
CA VAL A 363 26.24 -9.29 21.01
C VAL A 363 25.34 -10.48 20.69
N ASP A 364 25.30 -10.85 19.43
CA ASP A 364 24.58 -12.03 18.96
C ASP A 364 25.09 -13.30 19.65
N SER A 365 24.16 -14.20 19.99
CA SER A 365 24.44 -15.46 20.68
C SER A 365 25.48 -16.35 19.99
N ARG A 366 25.62 -16.25 18.65
CA ARG A 366 26.63 -17.00 17.88
C ARG A 366 28.05 -16.49 18.10
N LEU A 367 28.21 -15.25 18.57
CA LEU A 367 29.50 -14.59 18.80
C LEU A 367 29.81 -14.40 20.30
N ALA A 368 28.79 -14.49 21.16
CA ALA A 368 28.87 -14.21 22.59
C ALA A 368 30.03 -14.93 23.30
N SER A 369 30.30 -16.19 22.95
CA SER A 369 31.37 -16.99 23.56
C SER A 369 32.79 -16.50 23.26
N ALA A 370 33.00 -15.80 22.13
CA ALA A 370 34.31 -15.33 21.67
C ALA A 370 34.51 -13.81 21.87
N PHE A 371 33.42 -13.06 22.09
CA PHE A 371 33.47 -11.59 22.18
C PHE A 371 34.40 -11.10 23.30
N GLY A 372 34.32 -11.70 24.50
CA GLY A 372 35.15 -11.29 25.64
C GLY A 372 36.66 -11.44 25.41
N GLU A 373 37.08 -12.49 24.69
CA GLU A 373 38.50 -12.74 24.37
C GLU A 373 39.01 -11.82 23.24
N LEU A 374 38.13 -11.46 22.30
CA LEU A 374 38.47 -10.68 21.12
C LEU A 374 38.19 -9.18 21.26
N GLN A 375 37.56 -8.74 22.35
CA GLN A 375 37.17 -7.34 22.57
C GLN A 375 38.33 -6.35 22.38
N GLY A 376 39.54 -6.72 22.80
CA GLY A 376 40.75 -5.88 22.65
C GLY A 376 41.29 -5.75 21.22
N LYS A 377 40.80 -6.57 20.29
CA LYS A 377 41.17 -6.53 18.85
C LYS A 377 40.06 -5.91 17.99
N LEU A 378 38.82 -5.92 18.49
CA LEU A 378 37.67 -5.40 17.77
C LEU A 378 37.59 -3.86 17.84
N PRO A 379 37.02 -3.19 16.82
CA PRO A 379 36.81 -1.74 16.80
C PRO A 379 35.62 -1.32 17.68
N VAL A 380 35.69 -1.63 18.98
CA VAL A 380 34.63 -1.36 19.98
C VAL A 380 34.41 0.12 20.17
N VAL A 381 35.48 0.89 20.33
CA VAL A 381 35.40 2.34 20.42
C VAL A 381 35.72 2.94 19.06
N PRO A 382 34.79 3.71 18.44
CA PRO A 382 35.07 4.47 17.22
C PRO A 382 36.29 5.38 17.40
N THR A 383 37.18 5.39 16.42
CA THR A 383 38.40 6.22 16.43
C THR A 383 38.10 7.72 16.50
N GLU A 384 36.93 8.13 16.03
CA GLU A 384 36.43 9.50 15.98
C GLU A 384 36.12 10.09 17.36
N LEU A 385 35.94 9.25 18.39
CA LEU A 385 35.63 9.69 19.76
C LEU A 385 36.88 10.05 20.58
N GLY A 386 38.09 9.85 20.05
CA GLY A 386 39.33 10.24 20.71
C GLY A 386 39.50 9.66 22.13
N ASN A 387 40.02 10.46 23.07
CA ASN A 387 40.32 10.07 24.45
C ASN A 387 39.20 10.45 25.45
N VAL A 388 37.93 10.35 25.06
CA VAL A 388 36.81 10.61 25.97
C VAL A 388 36.65 9.45 26.97
N SER A 389 36.24 9.74 28.20
CA SER A 389 35.91 8.72 29.19
C SER A 389 34.62 8.00 28.80
N ILE A 390 34.70 6.69 28.53
CA ILE A 390 33.58 5.86 28.04
C ILE A 390 33.26 4.77 29.07
N ASN A 391 32.00 4.72 29.52
CA ASN A 391 31.49 3.64 30.35
C ASN A 391 30.88 2.54 29.47
N GLN A 392 31.50 1.37 29.45
CA GLN A 392 31.11 0.25 28.57
C GLN A 392 30.30 -0.80 29.32
N SER A 393 29.26 -1.32 28.67
CA SER A 393 28.49 -2.48 29.13
C SER A 393 28.22 -3.44 27.96
N THR A 394 27.97 -4.70 28.27
CA THR A 394 27.73 -5.74 27.26
C THR A 394 26.44 -6.50 27.59
N VAL A 395 25.63 -6.74 26.58
CA VAL A 395 24.37 -7.49 26.64
C VAL A 395 24.48 -8.68 25.68
N THR A 396 24.42 -9.89 26.20
CA THR A 396 24.54 -11.15 25.42
C THR A 396 23.25 -11.99 25.44
N GLU A 397 22.29 -11.62 26.29
CA GLU A 397 21.03 -12.32 26.50
C GLU A 397 19.89 -11.29 26.56
N ALA A 398 18.70 -11.69 26.13
CA ALA A 398 17.49 -10.87 26.27
C ALA A 398 17.08 -10.75 27.74
N SER A 399 16.23 -9.76 28.06
CA SER A 399 15.65 -9.59 29.40
C SER A 399 14.88 -10.83 29.90
N THR A 400 14.42 -11.67 28.98
CA THR A 400 13.73 -12.95 29.20
C THR A 400 14.68 -14.13 29.45
N GLY A 401 16.00 -13.94 29.32
CA GLY A 401 17.02 -14.99 29.43
C GLY A 401 17.22 -15.80 28.14
N GLU A 402 16.60 -15.40 27.04
CA GLU A 402 16.78 -16.05 25.74
C GLU A 402 18.06 -15.58 25.03
N ALA A 403 18.59 -16.44 24.16
CA ALA A 403 19.78 -16.15 23.37
C ALA A 403 19.46 -15.09 22.30
N LEU A 404 20.26 -14.01 22.25
CA LEU A 404 20.05 -12.94 21.27
C LEU A 404 20.28 -13.42 19.83
N ASN A 405 19.32 -13.19 18.95
CA ASN A 405 19.49 -13.30 17.51
C ASN A 405 19.31 -11.91 16.89
N LEU A 406 20.41 -11.34 16.40
CA LEU A 406 20.43 -9.99 15.83
C LEU A 406 20.34 -10.02 14.30
N LEU A 407 20.24 -11.18 13.65
CA LEU A 407 20.02 -11.25 12.20
C LEU A 407 18.54 -11.36 11.87
N ARG A 408 18.17 -10.80 10.71
CA ARG A 408 16.88 -11.06 10.08
C ARG A 408 16.75 -12.53 9.68
N LEU A 409 15.51 -13.00 9.62
CA LEU A 409 15.22 -14.35 9.17
C LEU A 409 15.54 -14.52 7.68
N ALA A 410 16.02 -15.70 7.33
CA ALA A 410 16.34 -16.08 5.96
C ALA A 410 15.55 -17.32 5.52
N ASP A 411 15.36 -17.44 4.20
CA ASP A 411 14.80 -18.66 3.60
C ASP A 411 15.60 -19.89 4.02
N GLY A 412 14.90 -20.91 4.51
CA GLY A 412 15.50 -22.16 4.95
C GLY A 412 15.82 -22.23 6.45
N ASP A 413 15.67 -21.13 7.20
CA ASP A 413 15.80 -21.16 8.66
C ASP A 413 14.85 -22.17 9.29
N GLY A 414 15.25 -22.79 10.40
CA GLY A 414 14.43 -23.80 11.07
C GLY A 414 13.19 -23.18 11.70
N CYS A 415 12.03 -23.83 11.56
CA CYS A 415 10.82 -23.36 12.22
C CYS A 415 10.93 -23.50 13.76
N PRO A 416 10.56 -22.47 14.55
CA PRO A 416 10.62 -22.54 16.01
C PRO A 416 9.56 -23.47 16.63
N ARG A 417 8.50 -23.81 15.87
CA ARG A 417 7.35 -24.59 16.37
C ARG A 417 7.34 -26.06 15.95
N CYS A 418 8.17 -26.46 15.00
CA CYS A 418 8.22 -27.85 14.54
C CYS A 418 9.61 -28.25 14.09
N GLU A 419 9.91 -29.54 14.15
CA GLU A 419 11.26 -30.02 13.89
C GLU A 419 11.59 -30.16 12.39
N THR A 420 10.57 -30.39 11.56
CA THR A 420 10.72 -30.73 10.14
C THR A 420 10.57 -29.53 9.21
N GLY A 421 9.94 -28.45 9.67
CA GLY A 421 9.63 -27.30 8.84
C GLY A 421 10.79 -26.31 8.73
N SER A 422 10.89 -25.70 7.56
CA SER A 422 11.72 -24.53 7.29
C SER A 422 10.85 -23.29 7.15
N LEU A 423 11.45 -22.12 7.34
CA LEU A 423 10.83 -20.82 7.13
C LEU A 423 11.02 -20.38 5.68
N GLU A 424 9.96 -19.84 5.09
CA GLU A 424 9.93 -19.09 3.84
C GLU A 424 9.62 -17.63 4.16
N VAL A 425 10.46 -16.73 3.67
CA VAL A 425 10.40 -15.30 3.96
C VAL A 425 9.80 -14.58 2.75
N HIS A 426 8.73 -13.85 2.98
CA HIS A 426 8.00 -13.14 1.92
C HIS A 426 7.94 -11.65 2.23
N ARG A 427 8.14 -10.83 1.21
CA ARG A 427 7.66 -9.43 1.26
C ARG A 427 6.14 -9.42 1.14
N ALA A 428 5.47 -8.60 1.95
CA ALA A 428 4.02 -8.58 2.01
C ALA A 428 3.43 -7.20 2.30
N LEU A 429 2.17 -7.02 1.90
CA LEU A 429 1.36 -5.84 2.16
C LEU A 429 0.40 -6.14 3.32
N GLU A 430 0.55 -5.42 4.43
CA GLU A 430 -0.38 -5.47 5.55
C GLU A 430 -1.73 -4.82 5.18
N LEU A 431 -2.80 -5.60 5.07
CA LEU A 431 -4.15 -5.16 4.70
C LEU A 431 -5.04 -4.86 5.91
N GLY A 432 -4.66 -5.36 7.08
CA GLY A 432 -5.38 -5.14 8.32
C GLY A 432 -4.62 -5.71 9.52
N HIS A 433 -5.06 -5.30 10.70
CA HIS A 433 -4.41 -5.58 11.97
C HIS A 433 -5.46 -5.76 13.06
N THR A 434 -5.27 -6.74 13.93
CA THR A 434 -6.14 -7.01 15.07
C THR A 434 -5.36 -7.07 16.36
N PHE A 435 -5.74 -6.24 17.33
CA PHE A 435 -5.11 -6.08 18.63
C PHE A 435 -6.06 -6.44 19.77
N TYR A 436 -5.58 -7.18 20.75
CA TYR A 436 -6.14 -7.19 22.09
C TYR A 436 -5.44 -6.09 22.89
N LEU A 437 -6.17 -5.03 23.27
CA LEU A 437 -5.62 -3.84 23.92
C LEU A 437 -5.59 -3.95 25.45
N GLY A 438 -6.26 -4.96 26.02
CA GLY A 438 -6.47 -5.07 27.45
C GLY A 438 -7.13 -3.82 28.02
N THR A 439 -6.52 -3.23 29.06
CA THR A 439 -7.04 -2.03 29.74
C THR A 439 -6.30 -0.74 29.36
N ARG A 440 -5.46 -0.77 28.31
CA ARG A 440 -4.56 0.33 27.90
C ARG A 440 -5.24 1.69 27.76
N TYR A 441 -6.48 1.71 27.28
CA TYR A 441 -7.28 2.92 27.08
C TYR A 441 -8.38 3.08 28.13
N SER A 442 -8.95 1.97 28.61
CA SER A 442 -10.05 2.02 29.57
C SER A 442 -9.63 2.59 30.92
N GLU A 443 -8.41 2.28 31.38
CA GLU A 443 -7.87 2.84 32.63
C GLU A 443 -7.65 4.36 32.57
N PRO A 444 -6.86 4.92 31.63
CA PRO A 444 -6.61 6.36 31.58
C PRO A 444 -7.83 7.20 31.21
N LEU A 445 -8.83 6.60 30.56
CA LEU A 445 -10.07 7.27 30.15
C LEU A 445 -11.27 6.90 31.05
N GLU A 446 -11.00 6.28 32.20
CA GLU A 446 -11.97 6.01 33.27
C GLU A 446 -13.18 5.16 32.83
N LEU A 447 -13.02 4.30 31.82
CA LEU A 447 -14.02 3.35 31.39
C LEU A 447 -13.98 2.09 32.27
N SER A 448 -14.91 2.01 33.22
CA SER A 448 -15.03 0.87 34.13
C SER A 448 -16.49 0.47 34.37
N VAL A 449 -16.71 -0.75 34.84
CA VAL A 449 -18.06 -1.26 35.16
C VAL A 449 -18.06 -2.04 36.46
N SER A 450 -19.17 -2.01 37.19
CA SER A 450 -19.35 -2.82 38.40
C SER A 450 -19.92 -4.20 38.05
N LEU A 451 -19.24 -5.26 38.49
CA LEU A 451 -19.70 -6.65 38.32
C LEU A 451 -20.48 -7.14 39.54
N PRO A 452 -21.45 -8.06 39.36
CA PRO A 452 -22.14 -8.68 40.48
C PRO A 452 -21.16 -9.54 41.30
N ASN A 453 -21.22 -9.41 42.63
CA ASN A 453 -20.39 -10.16 43.60
C ASN A 453 -18.88 -9.85 43.57
N SER A 454 -18.41 -8.82 42.86
CA SER A 454 -17.03 -8.35 43.00
C SER A 454 -16.90 -7.45 44.23
N SER A 455 -16.19 -7.92 45.26
CA SER A 455 -15.88 -7.14 46.47
C SER A 455 -14.89 -5.97 46.26
N GLY A 456 -14.43 -5.75 45.01
CA GLY A 456 -13.30 -4.87 44.66
C GLY A 456 -13.62 -3.56 43.94
N GLY A 457 -14.89 -3.12 43.87
CA GLY A 457 -15.27 -1.89 43.15
C GLY A 457 -15.35 -2.05 41.62
N PRO A 458 -15.51 -0.96 40.85
CA PRO A 458 -15.56 -1.00 39.39
C PRO A 458 -14.27 -1.55 38.79
N VAL A 459 -14.40 -2.43 37.80
CA VAL A 459 -13.27 -3.00 37.06
C VAL A 459 -13.12 -2.33 35.69
N PRO A 460 -11.89 -2.06 35.22
CA PRO A 460 -11.67 -1.51 33.88
C PRO A 460 -12.13 -2.50 32.80
N ILE A 461 -12.68 -1.95 31.71
CA ILE A 461 -13.19 -2.74 30.58
C ILE A 461 -12.04 -3.28 29.74
N GLN A 462 -12.14 -4.55 29.34
CA GLN A 462 -11.19 -5.15 28.41
C GLN A 462 -11.53 -4.72 26.98
N MET A 463 -10.54 -4.27 26.23
CA MET A 463 -10.73 -3.70 24.90
C MET A 463 -10.00 -4.49 23.81
N GLY A 464 -10.59 -4.49 22.61
CA GLY A 464 -9.95 -4.90 21.37
C GLY A 464 -10.07 -3.81 20.30
N CYS A 465 -9.08 -3.71 19.40
CA CYS A 465 -9.12 -2.84 18.23
C CYS A 465 -8.77 -3.62 16.97
N TYR A 466 -9.55 -3.44 15.92
CA TYR A 466 -9.47 -4.22 14.70
C TYR A 466 -9.57 -3.28 13.50
N GLY A 467 -8.49 -3.14 12.74
CA GLY A 467 -8.36 -2.25 11.60
C GLY A 467 -8.28 -2.99 10.27
N ILE A 468 -8.95 -2.48 9.23
CA ILE A 468 -8.78 -2.89 7.83
C ILE A 468 -8.62 -1.63 6.98
N GLY A 469 -7.53 -1.54 6.22
CA GLY A 469 -7.30 -0.46 5.28
C GLY A 469 -8.15 -0.63 4.02
N VAL A 470 -9.33 -0.01 3.96
CA VAL A 470 -10.25 -0.10 2.81
C VAL A 470 -9.60 0.41 1.53
N SER A 471 -8.99 1.59 1.56
CA SER A 471 -8.26 2.14 0.41
C SER A 471 -7.02 1.29 0.07
N ARG A 472 -6.37 0.71 1.09
CA ARG A 472 -5.21 -0.16 0.90
C ARG A 472 -5.61 -1.48 0.21
N ILE A 473 -6.73 -2.11 0.58
CA ILE A 473 -7.27 -3.29 -0.11
C ILE A 473 -7.57 -2.98 -1.57
N PHE A 474 -8.18 -1.83 -1.85
CA PHE A 474 -8.43 -1.40 -3.23
C PHE A 474 -7.12 -1.35 -4.03
N GLY A 475 -6.09 -0.67 -3.51
CA GLY A 475 -4.76 -0.66 -4.12
C GLY A 475 -4.13 -2.05 -4.27
N ALA A 476 -4.21 -2.88 -3.22
CA ALA A 476 -3.59 -4.20 -3.18
C ALA A 476 -4.23 -5.18 -4.17
N VAL A 477 -5.56 -5.15 -4.33
CA VAL A 477 -6.24 -5.95 -5.35
C VAL A 477 -5.80 -5.52 -6.75
N ALA A 478 -5.72 -4.21 -7.00
CA ALA A 478 -5.26 -3.69 -8.28
C ALA A 478 -3.82 -4.13 -8.58
N GLU A 479 -2.94 -4.09 -7.60
CA GLU A 479 -1.55 -4.53 -7.74
C GLU A 479 -1.45 -6.05 -7.98
N HIS A 480 -2.15 -6.85 -7.18
CA HIS A 480 -2.02 -8.30 -7.18
C HIS A 480 -2.72 -8.98 -8.36
N LYS A 481 -3.81 -8.41 -8.88
CA LYS A 481 -4.62 -9.04 -9.93
C LYS A 481 -4.49 -8.39 -11.32
N ALA A 482 -3.90 -7.20 -11.45
CA ALA A 482 -3.72 -6.59 -12.76
C ALA A 482 -2.73 -7.38 -13.63
N ASP A 483 -2.94 -7.32 -14.95
CA ASP A 483 -2.08 -7.95 -15.95
C ASP A 483 -1.65 -6.91 -17.01
N GLN A 484 -1.01 -7.34 -18.10
CA GLN A 484 -0.56 -6.46 -19.17
C GLN A 484 -1.71 -5.76 -19.93
N ARG A 485 -2.93 -6.30 -19.91
CA ARG A 485 -4.10 -5.72 -20.58
C ARG A 485 -4.82 -4.70 -19.71
N GLY A 486 -4.79 -4.85 -18.38
CA GLY A 486 -5.46 -3.92 -17.48
C GLY A 486 -5.72 -4.46 -16.08
N LEU A 487 -6.59 -3.78 -15.35
CA LEU A 487 -7.04 -4.18 -14.00
C LEU A 487 -7.85 -5.46 -14.06
N SER A 488 -7.86 -6.31 -13.03
CA SER A 488 -8.70 -7.52 -12.96
C SER A 488 -9.33 -7.64 -11.58
N TRP A 489 -10.66 -7.59 -11.51
CA TRP A 489 -11.37 -7.50 -10.24
C TRP A 489 -11.94 -8.84 -9.77
N PRO A 490 -11.87 -9.16 -8.46
CA PRO A 490 -12.79 -10.11 -7.86
C PRO A 490 -14.23 -9.66 -8.11
N ARG A 491 -15.12 -10.61 -8.44
CA ARG A 491 -16.54 -10.33 -8.73
C ARG A 491 -17.18 -9.45 -7.65
N ALA A 492 -16.89 -9.72 -6.37
CA ALA A 492 -17.47 -9.04 -5.22
C ALA A 492 -17.26 -7.52 -5.23
N ILE A 493 -16.17 -7.03 -5.83
CA ILE A 493 -15.80 -5.61 -5.79
C ILE A 493 -15.61 -4.97 -7.17
N ALA A 494 -15.78 -5.73 -8.26
CA ALA A 494 -15.69 -5.18 -9.61
C ALA A 494 -16.64 -3.98 -9.78
N PRO A 495 -16.27 -2.92 -10.53
CA PRO A 495 -17.15 -1.76 -10.71
C PRO A 495 -18.51 -2.18 -11.28
N PHE A 496 -18.54 -3.03 -12.30
CA PHE A 496 -19.73 -3.74 -12.77
C PHE A 496 -19.35 -5.19 -13.02
N GLU A 497 -20.29 -6.12 -12.86
CA GLU A 497 -20.06 -7.54 -13.14
C GLU A 497 -20.01 -7.82 -14.64
N VAL A 498 -20.86 -7.11 -15.40
CA VAL A 498 -21.04 -7.30 -16.85
C VAL A 498 -21.01 -5.97 -17.58
N VAL A 499 -20.22 -5.89 -18.64
CA VAL A 499 -20.29 -4.78 -19.62
C VAL A 499 -20.88 -5.26 -20.94
N ILE A 500 -21.82 -4.51 -21.50
CA ILE A 500 -22.40 -4.75 -22.82
C ILE A 500 -21.75 -3.80 -23.83
N ILE A 501 -21.17 -4.35 -24.89
CA ILE A 501 -20.47 -3.57 -25.93
C ILE A 501 -21.13 -3.83 -27.30
N PRO A 502 -21.93 -2.89 -27.82
CA PRO A 502 -22.47 -2.99 -29.17
C PRO A 502 -21.44 -2.58 -30.23
N THR A 503 -21.29 -3.39 -31.29
CA THR A 503 -20.33 -3.09 -32.38
C THR A 503 -20.82 -2.01 -33.35
N SER A 504 -22.12 -1.75 -33.38
CA SER A 504 -22.77 -0.88 -34.39
C SER A 504 -23.58 0.27 -33.77
N GLY A 505 -23.21 0.68 -32.56
CA GLY A 505 -23.94 1.71 -31.80
C GLY A 505 -25.16 1.16 -31.06
N VAL A 506 -25.84 2.04 -30.32
CA VAL A 506 -26.99 1.66 -29.50
C VAL A 506 -28.28 1.74 -30.32
N SER A 507 -29.03 0.65 -30.31
CA SER A 507 -30.35 0.50 -30.96
C SER A 507 -31.43 0.19 -29.91
N PRO A 508 -32.73 0.30 -30.24
CA PRO A 508 -33.82 -0.16 -29.36
C PRO A 508 -33.65 -1.62 -28.92
N ASP A 509 -33.17 -2.50 -29.80
CA ASP A 509 -32.90 -3.91 -29.48
C ASP A 509 -31.75 -4.06 -28.48
N THR A 510 -30.71 -3.23 -28.61
CA THR A 510 -29.60 -3.18 -27.64
C THR A 510 -30.08 -2.75 -26.26
N LEU A 511 -30.98 -1.77 -26.22
CA LEU A 511 -31.58 -1.28 -24.98
C LEU A 511 -32.51 -2.34 -24.37
N GLY A 512 -33.29 -3.04 -25.20
CA GLY A 512 -34.12 -4.16 -24.75
C GLY A 512 -33.29 -5.32 -24.20
N PHE A 513 -32.14 -5.63 -24.80
CA PHE A 513 -31.20 -6.62 -24.27
C PHE A 513 -30.57 -6.18 -22.95
N TYR A 514 -30.19 -4.90 -22.81
CA TYR A 514 -29.76 -4.35 -21.52
C TYR A 514 -30.87 -4.49 -20.47
N ASP A 515 -32.10 -4.11 -20.81
CA ASP A 515 -33.23 -4.18 -19.89
C ASP A 515 -33.54 -5.63 -19.50
N MET A 516 -33.39 -6.59 -20.42
CA MET A 516 -33.52 -8.02 -20.11
C MET A 516 -32.52 -8.45 -19.03
N LEU A 517 -31.23 -8.09 -19.18
CA LEU A 517 -30.20 -8.45 -18.20
C LEU A 517 -30.29 -7.66 -16.90
N ALA A 518 -30.78 -6.41 -16.96
CA ALA A 518 -30.95 -5.55 -15.80
C ALA A 518 -32.30 -5.72 -15.09
N SER A 519 -33.26 -6.44 -15.70
CA SER A 519 -34.63 -6.57 -15.20
C SER A 519 -34.68 -7.36 -13.90
N GLN A 520 -35.27 -6.70 -12.88
CA GLN A 520 -35.42 -7.21 -11.53
C GLN A 520 -36.57 -8.23 -11.47
N GLY A 521 -36.27 -9.49 -11.76
CA GLY A 521 -37.20 -10.60 -11.60
C GLY A 521 -37.17 -11.14 -10.16
N SER A 522 -38.31 -11.13 -9.47
CA SER A 522 -38.52 -11.35 -8.02
C SER A 522 -37.91 -12.56 -7.29
N LEU A 523 -37.03 -13.39 -7.88
CA LEU A 523 -36.56 -14.64 -7.29
C LEU A 523 -35.05 -14.90 -7.35
N SER A 524 -34.23 -14.03 -7.96
CA SER A 524 -32.76 -14.21 -8.00
C SER A 524 -32.02 -12.88 -8.02
N PRO A 525 -30.79 -12.78 -7.48
CA PRO A 525 -30.02 -11.54 -7.52
C PRO A 525 -29.71 -11.17 -8.98
N ASP A 526 -30.06 -9.94 -9.33
CA ASP A 526 -29.89 -9.40 -10.68
C ASP A 526 -28.41 -9.11 -10.99
N PHE A 527 -28.08 -9.09 -12.28
CA PHE A 527 -26.73 -8.77 -12.72
C PHE A 527 -26.42 -7.29 -12.53
N ASP A 528 -25.21 -6.99 -12.07
CA ASP A 528 -24.71 -5.62 -12.06
C ASP A 528 -24.13 -5.25 -13.44
N VAL A 529 -24.96 -4.65 -14.30
CA VAL A 529 -24.68 -4.45 -15.73
C VAL A 529 -24.49 -2.97 -16.10
N VAL A 530 -23.53 -2.70 -16.97
CA VAL A 530 -23.34 -1.40 -17.63
C VAL A 530 -23.32 -1.53 -19.16
N LEU A 531 -23.94 -0.58 -19.86
CA LEU A 531 -23.89 -0.48 -21.32
C LEU A 531 -22.84 0.53 -21.77
N ASP A 532 -21.94 0.12 -22.66
CA ASP A 532 -21.03 1.05 -23.35
C ASP A 532 -21.70 1.69 -24.57
N ASP A 533 -22.44 2.76 -24.31
CA ASP A 533 -23.14 3.59 -25.30
C ASP A 533 -22.29 4.75 -25.85
N ARG A 534 -21.00 4.81 -25.52
CA ARG A 534 -20.12 5.89 -25.98
C ARG A 534 -19.95 5.85 -27.51
N ARG A 535 -19.71 7.01 -28.12
CA ARG A 535 -19.53 7.16 -29.58
C ARG A 535 -18.08 6.87 -30.02
N GLU A 536 -17.52 5.78 -29.49
CA GLU A 536 -16.15 5.35 -29.75
C GLU A 536 -16.11 4.10 -30.62
N THR A 537 -14.96 3.85 -31.25
CA THR A 537 -14.76 2.65 -32.08
C THR A 537 -14.83 1.37 -31.25
N PHE A 538 -15.27 0.26 -31.84
CA PHE A 538 -15.35 -1.02 -31.14
C PHE A 538 -13.99 -1.46 -30.54
N GLY A 539 -12.90 -1.28 -31.29
CA GLY A 539 -11.55 -1.60 -30.81
C GLY A 539 -11.17 -0.78 -29.58
N TRP A 540 -11.48 0.52 -29.58
CA TRP A 540 -11.26 1.39 -28.43
C TRP A 540 -12.09 0.95 -27.22
N LYS A 541 -13.38 0.62 -27.41
CA LYS A 541 -14.26 0.15 -26.32
C LYS A 541 -13.76 -1.15 -25.68
N MET A 542 -13.27 -2.08 -26.49
CA MET A 542 -12.68 -3.32 -25.99
C MET A 542 -11.41 -3.07 -25.18
N GLN A 543 -10.52 -2.19 -25.64
CA GLN A 543 -9.32 -1.79 -24.90
C GLN A 543 -9.66 -1.09 -23.59
N ASP A 544 -10.67 -0.23 -23.58
CA ASP A 544 -11.14 0.46 -22.39
C ASP A 544 -11.77 -0.52 -21.38
N ALA A 545 -12.57 -1.48 -21.87
CA ALA A 545 -13.16 -2.53 -21.05
C ALA A 545 -12.11 -3.45 -20.41
N ASP A 546 -11.06 -3.80 -21.17
CA ASP A 546 -9.89 -4.54 -20.66
C ASP A 546 -9.14 -3.75 -19.58
N MET A 547 -8.92 -2.45 -19.83
CA MET A 547 -8.23 -1.56 -18.91
C MET A 547 -8.98 -1.41 -17.58
N ILE A 548 -10.31 -1.22 -17.64
CA ILE A 548 -11.20 -1.13 -16.47
C ILE A 548 -11.30 -2.47 -15.74
N GLY A 549 -11.31 -3.59 -16.47
CA GLY A 549 -11.24 -4.92 -15.87
C GLY A 549 -12.57 -5.58 -15.55
N TYR A 550 -13.62 -5.34 -16.34
CA TYR A 550 -14.92 -5.98 -16.14
C TYR A 550 -14.78 -7.52 -16.13
N PRO A 551 -15.38 -8.24 -15.17
CA PRO A 551 -15.27 -9.71 -15.10
C PRO A 551 -15.84 -10.42 -16.32
N VAL A 552 -16.94 -9.91 -16.88
CA VAL A 552 -17.60 -10.46 -18.05
C VAL A 552 -17.92 -9.35 -19.07
N THR A 553 -17.61 -9.61 -20.34
CA THR A 553 -17.89 -8.72 -21.46
C THR A 553 -18.84 -9.42 -22.43
N VAL A 554 -19.97 -8.78 -22.74
CA VAL A 554 -20.95 -9.26 -23.73
C VAL A 554 -20.89 -8.37 -24.96
N VAL A 555 -20.48 -8.92 -26.10
CA VAL A 555 -20.35 -8.20 -27.36
C VAL A 555 -21.57 -8.47 -28.24
N LEU A 556 -22.24 -7.38 -28.64
CA LEU A 556 -23.40 -7.42 -29.54
C LEU A 556 -22.92 -7.11 -30.96
N GLY A 557 -22.47 -8.16 -31.65
CA GLY A 557 -21.88 -8.11 -32.99
C GLY A 557 -22.86 -8.31 -34.14
N LYS A 558 -22.32 -8.64 -35.33
CA LYS A 558 -23.10 -8.99 -36.52
C LYS A 558 -23.98 -10.23 -36.30
N SER A 559 -23.42 -11.29 -35.70
CA SER A 559 -24.16 -12.53 -35.37
C SER A 559 -25.36 -12.31 -34.46
N TRP A 560 -25.31 -11.31 -33.58
CA TRP A 560 -26.42 -10.98 -32.69
C TRP A 560 -27.61 -10.43 -33.49
N ARG A 561 -27.35 -9.49 -34.42
CA ARG A 561 -28.39 -8.90 -35.27
C ARG A 561 -29.00 -9.88 -36.27
N GLU A 562 -28.20 -10.79 -36.81
CA GLU A 562 -28.65 -11.71 -37.87
C GLU A 562 -29.23 -13.02 -37.34
N ARG A 563 -28.71 -13.52 -36.21
CA ARG A 563 -29.00 -14.86 -35.71
C ARG A 563 -29.37 -14.91 -34.22
N GLY A 564 -29.39 -13.77 -33.52
CA GLY A 564 -29.66 -13.74 -32.09
C GLY A 564 -28.54 -14.37 -31.25
N ILE A 565 -27.29 -14.36 -31.71
CA ILE A 565 -26.15 -14.96 -31.00
C ILE A 565 -25.18 -13.88 -30.52
N CYS A 566 -24.97 -13.80 -29.20
CA CYS A 566 -24.04 -12.89 -28.55
C CYS A 566 -22.68 -13.55 -28.34
N GLU A 567 -21.60 -12.77 -28.30
CA GLU A 567 -20.29 -13.25 -27.88
C GLU A 567 -20.07 -12.88 -26.40
N VAL A 568 -19.83 -13.87 -25.54
CA VAL A 568 -19.57 -13.70 -24.11
C VAL A 568 -18.10 -14.01 -23.83
N GLN A 569 -17.40 -13.07 -23.20
CA GLN A 569 -16.00 -13.19 -22.84
C GLN A 569 -15.81 -13.10 -21.32
N CYS A 570 -14.93 -13.95 -20.78
CA CYS A 570 -14.45 -13.84 -19.41
C CYS A 570 -12.93 -14.01 -19.37
N ARG A 571 -12.23 -12.91 -19.08
CA ARG A 571 -10.78 -12.87 -19.20
C ARG A 571 -10.08 -13.75 -18.17
N SER A 572 -10.52 -13.73 -16.90
CA SER A 572 -9.90 -14.51 -15.82
C SER A 572 -10.03 -16.03 -15.99
N LEU A 573 -10.99 -16.48 -16.81
CA LEU A 573 -11.18 -17.89 -17.17
C LEU A 573 -10.70 -18.21 -18.59
N ALA A 574 -10.06 -17.27 -19.28
CA ALA A 574 -9.65 -17.37 -20.69
C ALA A 574 -10.78 -17.87 -21.61
N LEU A 575 -12.01 -17.46 -21.33
CA LEU A 575 -13.22 -17.96 -22.00
C LEU A 575 -13.74 -16.96 -23.03
N LYS A 576 -14.11 -17.47 -24.20
CA LYS A 576 -14.77 -16.73 -25.28
C LYS A 576 -15.74 -17.64 -26.02
N GLU A 577 -17.03 -17.42 -25.85
CA GLU A 577 -18.07 -18.31 -26.38
C GLU A 577 -19.20 -17.55 -27.07
N ASN A 578 -19.84 -18.19 -28.05
CA ASN A 578 -21.01 -17.67 -28.73
C ASN A 578 -22.27 -18.29 -28.11
N VAL A 579 -23.15 -17.45 -27.55
CA VAL A 579 -24.31 -17.87 -26.76
C VAL A 579 -25.59 -17.30 -27.38
N PRO A 580 -26.62 -18.11 -27.64
CA PRO A 580 -27.94 -17.62 -28.05
C PRO A 580 -28.51 -16.63 -27.04
N VAL A 581 -29.16 -15.56 -27.51
CA VAL A 581 -29.63 -14.44 -26.69
C VAL A 581 -30.52 -14.88 -25.50
N ASP A 582 -31.36 -15.89 -25.72
CA ASP A 582 -32.28 -16.43 -24.71
C ASP A 582 -31.55 -17.20 -23.59
N ASP A 583 -30.37 -17.76 -23.90
CA ASP A 583 -29.56 -18.54 -22.96
C ASP A 583 -28.56 -17.68 -22.18
N VAL A 584 -28.29 -16.44 -22.64
CA VAL A 584 -27.29 -15.54 -22.01
C VAL A 584 -27.55 -15.35 -20.51
N PRO A 585 -28.78 -15.09 -20.02
CA PRO A 585 -29.01 -14.94 -18.58
C PRO A 585 -28.65 -16.21 -17.77
N ALA A 586 -28.93 -17.40 -18.29
CA ALA A 586 -28.57 -18.64 -17.61
C ALA A 586 -27.04 -18.85 -17.61
N TYR A 587 -26.41 -18.60 -18.75
CA TYR A 587 -24.97 -18.70 -18.93
C TYR A 587 -24.20 -17.72 -18.03
N LEU A 588 -24.64 -16.46 -17.94
CA LEU A 588 -24.02 -15.45 -17.07
C LEU A 588 -24.13 -15.82 -15.59
N ARG A 589 -25.25 -16.40 -15.14
CA ARG A 589 -25.39 -16.89 -13.76
C ARG A 589 -24.37 -17.98 -13.43
N ASP A 590 -24.21 -18.97 -14.31
CA ASP A 590 -23.22 -20.03 -14.14
C ASP A 590 -21.79 -19.44 -14.10
N LEU A 591 -21.46 -18.61 -15.08
CA LEU A 591 -20.15 -18.00 -15.22
C LEU A 591 -19.78 -17.15 -14.00
N LEU A 592 -20.71 -16.32 -13.53
CA LEU A 592 -20.51 -15.49 -12.34
C LEU A 592 -20.49 -16.33 -11.04
N ALA A 593 -21.19 -17.45 -10.97
CA ALA A 593 -21.11 -18.38 -9.84
C ALA A 593 -19.74 -19.09 -9.77
N ARG A 594 -19.19 -19.48 -10.93
CA ARG A 594 -17.81 -19.99 -11.06
C ARG A 594 -16.80 -18.93 -10.60
N LEU A 595 -16.99 -17.67 -11.02
CA LEU A 595 -16.16 -16.55 -10.56
C LEU A 595 -16.34 -16.23 -9.08
N ALA A 596 -17.47 -16.57 -8.45
CA ALA A 596 -17.68 -16.50 -7.01
C ALA A 596 -17.07 -17.71 -6.24
N GLY A 597 -16.78 -18.83 -6.92
CA GLY A 597 -16.21 -20.02 -6.30
C GLY A 597 -17.24 -20.93 -5.63
N VAL A 598 -18.53 -20.79 -5.97
CA VAL A 598 -19.60 -21.63 -5.46
C VAL A 598 -19.48 -23.03 -6.07
N ARG A 599 -19.13 -24.04 -5.28
CA ARG A 599 -19.13 -25.45 -5.71
C ARG A 599 -20.58 -25.90 -5.92
N GLY A 600 -21.02 -26.07 -7.17
CA GLY A 600 -22.37 -26.58 -7.43
C GLY A 600 -22.87 -26.59 -8.88
N ALA A 601 -22.23 -25.91 -9.83
CA ALA A 601 -22.68 -25.96 -11.23
C ALA A 601 -21.88 -27.01 -12.03
N SER A 602 -22.53 -28.14 -12.31
CA SER A 602 -21.97 -29.21 -13.15
C SER A 602 -21.83 -28.74 -14.60
N PRO A 603 -20.72 -29.03 -15.29
CA PRO A 603 -20.64 -28.83 -16.74
C PRO A 603 -21.39 -29.96 -17.45
N SER A 604 -22.64 -29.70 -17.82
CA SER A 604 -23.30 -30.45 -18.88
C SER A 604 -22.83 -29.86 -20.21
N THR A 605 -21.80 -30.45 -20.83
CA THR A 605 -21.73 -30.83 -22.25
C THR A 605 -20.34 -31.40 -22.56
N THR A 606 -20.34 -32.54 -23.23
CA THR A 606 -19.23 -33.42 -23.63
C THR A 606 -18.00 -32.74 -24.25
N LEU A 607 -16.81 -32.99 -23.66
CA LEU A 607 -15.51 -32.79 -24.31
C LEU A 607 -14.71 -34.09 -24.28
N ARG A 608 -14.27 -34.54 -25.47
CA ARG A 608 -13.28 -35.63 -25.64
C ARG A 608 -11.87 -35.10 -25.34
N PRO A 609 -10.98 -35.90 -24.73
CA PRO A 609 -9.62 -35.48 -24.44
C PRO A 609 -8.73 -35.65 -25.68
N VAL A 610 -7.89 -34.65 -25.96
CA VAL A 610 -6.69 -34.82 -26.78
C VAL A 610 -5.49 -34.69 -25.85
N ALA A 611 -4.66 -35.74 -25.84
CA ALA A 611 -3.53 -35.92 -24.95
C ALA A 611 -2.24 -35.31 -25.52
N ASN A 612 -1.34 -35.02 -24.57
CA ASN A 612 0.12 -34.88 -24.64
C ASN A 612 0.75 -33.58 -25.18
N ALA A 613 1.41 -32.87 -24.26
CA ALA A 613 2.81 -32.48 -24.41
C ALA A 613 3.48 -32.37 -23.03
N SER A 614 4.70 -32.88 -22.95
CA SER A 614 5.52 -33.16 -21.76
C SER A 614 6.21 -31.94 -21.15
N ARG A 615 6.45 -32.04 -19.85
CA ARG A 615 7.42 -31.28 -19.04
C ARG A 615 8.81 -31.20 -19.71
N ALA A 616 9.42 -30.02 -19.69
CA ALA A 616 10.86 -29.82 -19.74
C ALA A 616 11.24 -28.60 -18.87
N ASP A 617 12.43 -28.70 -18.29
CA ASP A 617 12.94 -27.96 -17.14
C ASP A 617 13.27 -26.49 -17.40
N ILE A 618 13.15 -25.67 -16.34
CA ILE A 618 13.61 -24.28 -16.31
C ILE A 618 14.96 -24.25 -15.59
N THR A 619 16.03 -24.06 -16.36
CA THR A 619 17.36 -23.72 -15.86
C THR A 619 17.59 -22.21 -16.02
N THR A 620 18.09 -21.61 -14.94
CA THR A 620 18.63 -20.25 -14.80
C THR A 620 19.61 -19.88 -15.91
N MET A 621 19.45 -18.71 -16.53
CA MET A 621 20.44 -18.11 -17.42
C MET A 621 20.93 -16.77 -16.88
N SER A 622 22.20 -16.76 -16.47
CA SER A 622 23.06 -15.60 -16.23
C SER A 622 23.39 -14.90 -17.55
N GLY A 623 23.40 -13.57 -17.55
CA GLY A 623 23.64 -12.76 -18.75
C GLY A 623 25.10 -12.78 -19.23
N GLU A 624 25.28 -13.22 -20.48
CA GLU A 624 26.40 -12.84 -21.33
C GLU A 624 25.88 -12.02 -22.52
N ARG A 625 26.61 -10.98 -22.92
CA ARG A 625 26.26 -10.11 -24.05
C ARG A 625 26.45 -10.86 -25.36
N GLU A 626 25.36 -11.32 -25.98
CA GLU A 626 25.38 -11.90 -27.32
C GLU A 626 25.60 -10.83 -28.39
N THR A 627 26.73 -10.91 -29.11
CA THR A 627 26.93 -10.23 -30.39
C THR A 627 26.21 -11.01 -31.48
N ILE A 628 25.08 -10.48 -31.97
CA ILE A 628 24.27 -11.10 -33.03
C ILE A 628 24.92 -10.87 -34.39
N ASN A 629 25.16 -11.96 -35.15
CA ASN A 629 25.69 -11.87 -36.51
C ASN A 629 24.56 -11.64 -37.54
N LEU A 630 24.47 -10.41 -38.06
CA LEU A 630 23.39 -9.95 -38.94
C LEU A 630 23.29 -10.73 -40.27
N ASP A 631 24.39 -11.32 -40.76
CA ASP A 631 24.41 -12.04 -42.03
C ASP A 631 23.66 -13.38 -41.96
N THR A 632 23.47 -13.93 -40.75
CA THR A 632 22.81 -15.23 -40.55
C THR A 632 21.29 -15.15 -40.42
N LEU A 633 20.72 -13.95 -40.31
CA LEU A 633 19.29 -13.74 -40.04
C LEU A 633 18.45 -13.64 -41.32
N GLU A 634 17.26 -14.25 -41.30
CA GLU A 634 16.28 -14.14 -42.39
C GLU A 634 15.71 -12.72 -42.50
N PRO A 635 15.25 -12.26 -43.69
CA PRO A 635 14.73 -10.90 -43.88
C PRO A 635 13.59 -10.51 -42.92
N GLN A 636 12.73 -11.46 -42.54
CA GLN A 636 11.67 -11.23 -41.56
C GLN A 636 12.21 -10.98 -40.14
N GLN A 637 13.27 -11.70 -39.75
CA GLN A 637 13.92 -11.51 -38.45
C GLN A 637 14.68 -10.18 -38.41
N LEU A 638 15.36 -9.80 -39.49
CA LEU A 638 16.01 -8.49 -39.62
C LEU A 638 15.00 -7.34 -39.55
N ALA A 639 13.81 -7.48 -40.15
CA ALA A 639 12.74 -6.49 -40.04
C ALA A 639 12.21 -6.35 -38.59
N GLN A 640 12.14 -7.44 -37.84
CA GLN A 640 11.75 -7.42 -36.43
C GLN A 640 12.82 -6.75 -35.55
N VAL A 641 14.10 -7.07 -35.76
CA VAL A 641 15.23 -6.44 -35.05
C VAL A 641 15.30 -4.94 -35.36
N LYS A 642 15.07 -4.54 -36.62
CA LYS A 642 14.97 -3.13 -37.01
C LYS A 642 13.86 -2.43 -36.24
N LYS A 643 12.65 -3.02 -36.21
CA LYS A 643 11.50 -2.45 -35.51
C LYS A 643 11.79 -2.24 -34.01
N GLN A 644 12.42 -3.22 -33.35
CA GLN A 644 12.82 -3.09 -31.96
C GLN A 644 13.85 -1.96 -31.74
N LEU A 645 14.87 -1.87 -32.61
CA LEU A 645 15.88 -0.82 -32.52
C LEU A 645 15.29 0.57 -32.79
N ASP A 646 14.30 0.69 -33.68
CA ASP A 646 13.58 1.93 -33.95
C ASP A 646 12.75 2.38 -32.73
N GLU A 647 12.03 1.45 -32.08
CA GLU A 647 11.26 1.72 -30.85
C GLU A 647 12.18 2.14 -29.69
N GLU A 648 13.33 1.46 -29.51
CA GLU A 648 14.34 1.83 -28.51
C GLU A 648 14.95 3.21 -28.80
N LEU A 649 15.22 3.53 -30.07
CA LEU A 649 15.78 4.81 -30.48
C LEU A 649 14.79 5.95 -30.26
N GLU A 650 13.49 5.74 -30.54
CA GLU A 650 12.43 6.71 -30.28
C GLU A 650 12.33 7.01 -28.77
N HIS A 651 12.36 5.97 -27.94
CA HIS A 651 12.39 6.12 -26.49
C HIS A 651 13.62 6.92 -26.01
N LEU A 652 14.83 6.55 -26.44
CA LEU A 652 16.06 7.23 -26.04
C LEU A 652 16.09 8.70 -26.50
N THR A 653 15.54 9.00 -27.68
CA THR A 653 15.44 10.37 -28.21
C THR A 653 14.46 11.21 -27.38
N SER A 654 13.33 10.62 -26.97
CA SER A 654 12.37 11.26 -26.05
C SER A 654 13.00 11.55 -24.68
N SER A 655 13.70 10.58 -24.09
CA SER A 655 14.43 10.78 -22.83
C SER A 655 15.51 11.85 -22.94
N PHE A 656 16.24 11.90 -24.05
CA PHE A 656 17.24 12.94 -24.32
C PHE A 656 16.59 14.34 -24.36
N ALA A 657 15.46 14.49 -25.05
CA ALA A 657 14.73 15.76 -25.11
C ALA A 657 14.22 16.21 -23.74
N GLN A 658 13.73 15.28 -22.92
CA GLN A 658 13.28 15.57 -21.55
C GLN A 658 14.43 16.02 -20.63
N LEU A 659 15.56 15.31 -20.65
CA LEU A 659 16.75 15.66 -19.86
C LEU A 659 17.35 17.00 -20.30
N HIS A 660 17.39 17.27 -21.60
CA HIS A 660 17.83 18.55 -22.14
C HIS A 660 16.89 19.69 -21.71
N GLY A 661 15.57 19.45 -21.74
CA GLY A 661 14.58 20.39 -21.21
C GLY A 661 14.75 20.68 -19.71
N ALA A 662 15.03 19.66 -18.90
CA ALA A 662 15.32 19.81 -17.49
C ALA A 662 16.61 20.60 -17.24
N GLN A 663 17.67 20.33 -18.00
CA GLN A 663 18.94 21.06 -17.92
C GLN A 663 18.73 22.56 -18.20
N ASN A 664 17.95 22.91 -19.21
CA ASN A 664 17.64 24.31 -19.51
C ASN A 664 16.90 25.00 -18.37
N LYS A 665 15.92 24.33 -17.75
CA LYS A 665 15.22 24.88 -16.57
C LYS A 665 16.19 25.16 -15.42
N PHE A 666 17.11 24.24 -15.11
CA PHE A 666 18.10 24.48 -14.05
C PHE A 666 19.10 25.59 -14.40
N LYS A 667 19.48 25.74 -15.68
CA LYS A 667 20.26 26.88 -16.16
C LYS A 667 19.51 28.20 -15.99
N ASP A 668 18.21 28.21 -16.23
CA ASP A 668 17.36 29.40 -16.03
C ASP A 668 17.28 29.77 -14.54
N CYS A 669 17.07 28.78 -13.66
CA CYS A 669 17.10 28.98 -12.22
C CYS A 669 18.46 29.53 -11.74
N LEU A 670 19.56 29.00 -12.27
CA LEU A 670 20.91 29.48 -11.96
C LEU A 670 21.09 30.94 -12.39
N ARG A 671 20.63 31.31 -13.60
CA ARG A 671 20.63 32.71 -14.06
C ARG A 671 19.83 33.62 -13.14
N CYS A 672 18.67 33.16 -12.65
CA CYS A 672 17.88 33.92 -11.69
C CYS A 672 18.63 34.16 -10.38
N VAL A 673 19.30 33.13 -9.82
CA VAL A 673 20.10 33.26 -8.60
C VAL A 673 21.26 34.25 -8.80
N HIS A 674 21.97 34.16 -9.93
CA HIS A 674 23.05 35.09 -10.27
C HIS A 674 22.57 36.53 -10.43
N SER A 675 21.45 36.76 -11.13
CA SER A 675 20.87 38.10 -11.30
C SER A 675 20.47 38.76 -9.98
N ARG A 676 20.22 37.95 -8.94
CA ARG A 676 19.79 38.40 -7.62
C ARG A 676 20.97 38.71 -6.69
N SER A 677 22.10 38.00 -6.85
CA SER A 677 23.35 38.36 -6.16
C SER A 677 23.88 39.76 -6.53
N THR A 678 23.40 40.36 -7.62
CA THR A 678 23.79 41.70 -8.08
C THR A 678 22.80 42.80 -7.70
N ALA A 679 21.64 42.49 -7.10
CA ALA A 679 20.60 43.47 -6.77
C ALA A 679 20.56 43.71 -5.25
N SER A 680 21.03 44.88 -4.82
CA SER A 680 21.24 45.23 -3.40
C SER A 680 20.12 46.11 -2.83
N ASP A 681 18.86 45.68 -2.87
CA ASP A 681 17.76 46.44 -2.22
C ASP A 681 16.80 45.51 -1.46
N ALA A 682 17.07 45.36 -0.16
CA ALA A 682 16.07 44.94 0.81
C ALA A 682 14.96 46.02 0.84
N HIS A 683 13.69 45.60 0.78
CA HIS A 683 12.48 46.46 0.68
C HIS A 683 12.01 46.85 -0.73
N SER A 684 12.42 46.14 -1.78
CA SER A 684 11.78 46.29 -3.10
C SER A 684 10.38 45.64 -3.14
N SER A 685 9.41 46.34 -3.75
CA SER A 685 8.06 45.83 -3.99
C SER A 685 8.09 44.81 -5.14
N VAL A 686 7.74 43.55 -4.87
CA VAL A 686 7.76 42.44 -5.83
C VAL A 686 6.34 41.95 -6.09
N LEU A 687 6.07 41.47 -7.30
CA LEU A 687 4.83 40.77 -7.63
C LEU A 687 4.98 39.28 -7.31
N VAL A 688 4.23 38.80 -6.31
CA VAL A 688 4.20 37.39 -5.89
C VAL A 688 3.10 36.67 -6.67
N PRO A 689 3.42 35.64 -7.48
CA PRO A 689 2.42 34.84 -8.15
C PRO A 689 1.64 33.98 -7.15
N LEU A 690 0.30 34.09 -7.14
CA LEU A 690 -0.59 33.15 -6.45
C LEU A 690 -1.04 32.01 -7.37
N THR A 691 -1.10 32.28 -8.67
CA THR A 691 -1.35 31.30 -9.74
C THR A 691 -0.57 31.72 -10.99
N ASN A 692 -0.62 30.92 -12.06
CA ASN A 692 -0.01 31.27 -13.35
C ASN A 692 -0.58 32.54 -14.02
N SER A 693 -1.66 33.12 -13.49
CA SER A 693 -2.32 34.30 -14.07
C SER A 693 -2.64 35.40 -13.06
N LEU A 694 -2.36 35.18 -11.78
CA LEU A 694 -2.70 36.10 -10.70
C LEU A 694 -1.46 36.42 -9.87
N TYR A 695 -1.13 37.70 -9.79
CA TYR A 695 -0.02 38.24 -9.02
C TYR A 695 -0.54 39.23 -7.99
N VAL A 696 -0.01 39.16 -6.77
CA VAL A 696 -0.27 40.12 -5.70
C VAL A 696 1.00 40.85 -5.34
N ARG A 697 0.85 42.10 -4.88
CA ARG A 697 2.00 42.91 -4.47
C ARG A 697 2.49 42.43 -3.11
N GLY A 698 3.78 42.13 -3.01
CA GLY A 698 4.46 41.74 -1.78
C GLY A 698 5.75 42.54 -1.59
N GLU A 699 6.28 42.53 -0.38
CA GLU A 699 7.55 43.19 -0.03
C GLU A 699 8.60 42.14 0.28
N LEU A 700 9.81 42.33 -0.25
CA LEU A 700 10.93 41.43 0.00
C LEU A 700 11.54 41.72 1.38
N THR A 701 11.41 40.79 2.32
CA THR A 701 11.94 40.91 3.69
C THR A 701 13.36 40.41 3.86
N ASP A 702 13.79 39.45 3.05
CA ASP A 702 15.14 38.89 3.04
C ASP A 702 15.63 38.73 1.59
N SER A 703 16.83 39.25 1.31
CA SER A 703 17.49 39.18 0.01
C SER A 703 18.54 38.08 -0.09
N ASP A 704 18.93 37.48 1.04
CA ASP A 704 20.06 36.56 1.13
C ASP A 704 19.65 35.08 0.99
N SER A 705 18.35 34.81 1.12
CA SER A 705 17.73 33.48 1.00
C SER A 705 16.83 33.38 -0.24
N VAL A 706 16.78 32.18 -0.82
CA VAL A 706 15.90 31.85 -1.95
C VAL A 706 15.26 30.48 -1.70
N LEU A 707 14.01 30.34 -2.14
CA LEU A 707 13.36 29.03 -2.20
C LEU A 707 13.85 28.28 -3.44
N VAL A 708 14.42 27.10 -3.22
CA VAL A 708 14.97 26.22 -4.24
C VAL A 708 14.10 24.98 -4.34
N ASP A 709 13.57 24.71 -5.54
CA ASP A 709 12.93 23.43 -5.83
C ASP A 709 14.01 22.35 -5.92
N VAL A 710 13.96 21.40 -4.98
CA VAL A 710 14.91 20.27 -4.92
C VAL A 710 14.39 19.03 -5.66
N GLY A 711 13.23 19.12 -6.31
CA GLY A 711 12.53 18.03 -6.99
C GLY A 711 11.42 17.44 -6.13
N THR A 712 10.54 16.63 -6.75
CA THR A 712 9.39 15.96 -6.10
C THR A 712 8.37 16.89 -5.42
N GLY A 713 8.38 18.19 -5.75
CA GLY A 713 7.43 19.18 -5.25
C GLY A 713 7.81 19.84 -3.92
N PHE A 714 9.07 19.70 -3.47
CA PHE A 714 9.56 20.33 -2.26
C PHE A 714 10.37 21.59 -2.57
N LEU A 715 10.05 22.67 -1.86
CA LEU A 715 10.82 23.91 -1.85
C LEU A 715 11.63 23.98 -0.56
N VAL A 716 12.93 24.18 -0.68
CA VAL A 716 13.84 24.34 0.46
C VAL A 716 14.44 25.73 0.43
N GLU A 717 14.39 26.42 1.56
CA GLU A 717 15.06 27.71 1.73
C GLU A 717 16.57 27.50 1.78
N LYS A 718 17.31 28.21 0.92
CA LYS A 718 18.77 28.16 0.84
C LYS A 718 19.35 29.56 0.71
N LYS A 719 20.49 29.79 1.37
CA LYS A 719 21.29 30.99 1.11
C LYS A 719 21.78 31.02 -0.33
N LEU A 720 21.93 32.20 -0.93
CA LEU A 720 22.32 32.38 -2.34
C LEU A 720 23.51 31.51 -2.78
N LYS A 721 24.63 31.51 -2.02
CA LYS A 721 25.81 30.68 -2.33
C LYS A 721 25.55 29.17 -2.28
N SER A 722 24.61 28.73 -1.44
CA SER A 722 24.23 27.32 -1.34
C SER A 722 23.30 26.92 -2.48
N ALA A 723 22.39 27.81 -2.89
CA ALA A 723 21.52 27.64 -4.04
C ALA A 723 22.32 27.58 -5.36
N GLU A 724 23.34 28.43 -5.51
CA GLU A 724 24.26 28.44 -6.64
C GLU A 724 24.98 27.09 -6.79
N ARG A 725 25.66 26.61 -5.73
CA ARG A 725 26.33 25.29 -5.75
C ARG A 725 25.37 24.15 -6.07
N PHE A 726 24.14 24.22 -5.58
CA PHE A 726 23.12 23.21 -5.84
C PHE A 726 22.76 23.15 -7.33
N TYR A 727 22.43 24.29 -7.94
CA TYR A 727 22.06 24.34 -9.35
C TYR A 727 23.25 24.05 -10.27
N GLU A 728 24.47 24.49 -9.94
CA GLU A 728 25.69 24.13 -10.67
C GLU A 728 25.93 22.61 -10.63
N GLY A 729 25.79 21.98 -9.46
CA GLY A 729 25.87 20.54 -9.30
C GLY A 729 24.86 19.81 -10.19
N LYS A 730 23.61 20.26 -10.20
CA LYS A 730 22.54 19.66 -11.02
C LYS A 730 22.74 19.85 -12.52
N VAL A 731 23.20 21.02 -12.96
CA VAL A 731 23.55 21.26 -14.37
C VAL A 731 24.73 20.38 -14.79
N SER A 732 25.74 20.20 -13.94
CA SER A 732 26.89 19.33 -14.19
C SER A 732 26.49 17.86 -14.31
N GLU A 733 25.69 17.36 -13.36
CA GLU A 733 25.14 16.00 -13.35
C GLU A 733 24.35 15.70 -14.64
N LEU A 734 23.41 16.59 -15.00
CA LEU A 734 22.63 16.45 -16.23
C LEU A 734 23.49 16.56 -17.50
N SER A 735 24.56 17.36 -17.48
CA SER A 735 25.50 17.46 -18.60
C SER A 735 26.25 16.15 -18.84
N ASN A 736 26.64 15.45 -17.77
CA ASN A 736 27.30 14.15 -17.88
C ASN A 736 26.32 13.09 -18.40
N ASN A 737 25.11 13.04 -17.84
CA ASN A 737 24.07 12.10 -18.30
C ASN A 737 23.70 12.30 -19.77
N LEU A 738 23.60 13.57 -20.23
CA LEU A 738 23.34 13.88 -21.65
C LEU A 738 24.48 13.40 -22.56
N LYS A 739 25.74 13.55 -22.15
CA LYS A 739 26.90 13.06 -22.92
C LYS A 739 26.90 11.53 -23.04
N GLU A 740 26.63 10.83 -21.94
CA GLU A 740 26.54 9.36 -21.94
C GLU A 740 25.40 8.88 -22.84
N LEU A 741 24.24 9.53 -22.74
CA LEU A 741 23.07 9.20 -23.55
C LEU A 741 23.29 9.49 -25.03
N GLU A 742 23.98 10.59 -25.37
CA GLU A 742 24.33 10.92 -26.75
C GLU A 742 25.16 9.82 -27.42
N VAL A 743 26.16 9.28 -26.71
CA VAL A 743 26.98 8.15 -27.18
C VAL A 743 26.12 6.91 -27.43
N ILE A 744 25.16 6.63 -26.55
CA ILE A 744 24.25 5.48 -26.67
C ILE A 744 23.32 5.65 -27.89
N VAL A 745 22.75 6.84 -28.06
CA VAL A 745 21.86 7.18 -29.20
C VAL A 745 22.62 7.06 -30.52
N GLN A 746 23.83 7.62 -30.61
CA GLN A 746 24.67 7.52 -31.81
C GLN A 746 25.01 6.06 -32.16
N ARG A 747 25.34 5.24 -31.15
CA ARG A 747 25.60 3.81 -31.35
C ARG A 747 24.36 3.06 -31.85
N LYS A 748 23.18 3.34 -31.27
CA LYS A 748 21.92 2.70 -31.67
C LYS A 748 21.50 3.13 -33.09
N GLN A 749 21.68 4.40 -33.45
CA GLN A 749 21.49 4.88 -34.82
C GLN A 749 22.43 4.18 -35.82
N ALA A 750 23.68 3.95 -35.45
CA ALA A 750 24.61 3.18 -36.28
C ALA A 750 24.14 1.73 -36.47
N ASN A 751 23.61 1.10 -35.42
CA ASN A 751 23.06 -0.25 -35.50
C ASN A 751 21.82 -0.33 -36.41
N VAL A 752 20.90 0.63 -36.32
CA VAL A 752 19.73 0.70 -37.22
C VAL A 752 20.19 0.79 -38.68
N ARG A 753 21.15 1.67 -38.99
CA ARG A 753 21.71 1.81 -40.35
C ARG A 753 22.38 0.51 -40.84
N ALA A 754 23.09 -0.20 -39.98
CA ALA A 754 23.71 -1.47 -40.33
C ALA A 754 22.67 -2.56 -40.66
N VAL A 755 21.61 -2.66 -39.85
CA VAL A 755 20.50 -3.60 -40.09
C VAL A 755 19.73 -3.24 -41.37
N GLU A 756 19.49 -1.96 -41.62
CA GLU A 756 18.85 -1.47 -42.85
C GLU A 756 19.63 -1.86 -44.10
N GLU A 757 20.97 -1.71 -44.08
CA GLU A 757 21.79 -2.03 -45.24
C GLU A 757 21.82 -3.53 -45.53
N VAL A 758 21.94 -4.38 -44.50
CA VAL A 758 21.89 -5.85 -44.66
C VAL A 758 20.51 -6.29 -45.16
N LEU A 759 19.43 -5.71 -44.62
CA LEU A 759 18.07 -6.00 -45.06
C LEU A 759 17.88 -5.60 -46.54
N ARG A 760 18.40 -4.44 -46.95
CA ARG A 760 18.35 -3.96 -48.35
C ARG A 760 19.11 -4.90 -49.28
N LEU A 761 20.32 -5.30 -48.94
CA LEU A 761 21.14 -6.23 -49.74
C LEU A 761 20.45 -7.59 -49.92
N LYS A 762 19.85 -8.14 -48.85
CA LYS A 762 19.13 -9.42 -48.91
C LYS A 762 17.84 -9.34 -49.74
N LEU A 763 17.10 -8.24 -49.66
CA LEU A 763 15.90 -8.03 -50.48
C LEU A 763 16.26 -7.88 -51.98
N MET A 764 17.38 -7.22 -52.30
CA MET A 764 17.87 -7.13 -53.68
C MET A 764 18.35 -8.48 -54.23
N ALA A 765 19.02 -9.30 -53.42
CA ALA A 765 19.42 -10.66 -53.80
C ALA A 765 18.22 -11.60 -54.04
N ALA A 766 17.15 -11.44 -53.25
CA ALA A 766 15.90 -12.19 -53.42
C ALA A 766 15.15 -11.79 -54.71
N GLN A 767 15.19 -10.51 -55.10
CA GLN A 767 14.59 -10.02 -56.34
C GLN A 767 15.41 -10.40 -57.59
N GLY A 768 16.75 -10.44 -57.49
CA GLY A 768 17.63 -10.90 -58.58
C GLY A 768 17.59 -12.40 -58.85
N SER A 769 17.01 -13.20 -57.95
CA SER A 769 16.83 -14.66 -58.12
C SER A 769 15.46 -15.03 -58.74
N GLN A 770 14.60 -14.03 -59.01
CA GLN A 770 13.27 -14.19 -59.64
C GLN A 770 13.20 -13.60 -61.07
N ALA A 771 14.32 -13.10 -61.61
CA ALA A 771 14.49 -12.70 -63.01
C ALA A 771 15.41 -13.72 -63.70
#